data_AF-A0A849UT53-F1
#
_entry.id   AF-A0A849UT53-F1
#
_cell.length_a   1.000
_cell.length_b   1.000
_cell.length_c   1.000
_cell.angle_alpha   90.00
_cell.angle_beta   90.00
_cell.angle_gamma   90.00
#
_symmetry.space_group_name_H-M   'P 1'
#
loop_
_entity.id
_entity.type
_entity.pdbx_description
1 polymer ?
#
loop_
_entity_poly.entity_id
_entity_poly.type
_entity_poly.pdbx_seq_one_letter_code
_entity_poly.pdbx_strand_id
1 'polypeptide(L)'
;MKKIKLIIVFTFLLINIYAQNVGIGTNTPNASAALEIKSSTKGLLIPVMTTTNRIAILTPAKGLLVYDSTVKVFYYYTGTVWKSFANSKLLSDEDGNTTVEVERTTNDDVVRIATAGTDHTSFLKNATGANQVINYPLGASNNFLIGTNSGWNLKTGYSGNTFVGILSGYRDSTGTNNTFVGNNSGFNVFTGSKNIAIGANAGYNMANGSANVNIGMNAGWGSKQSTNSIHLGFESGYLDSLSDRNIAIGTSALRKNNTNGNIAIGTAALYNGGNIVGGEIAIGDSVLYNTTDGYTNIAIGSKALYANTTGYLNTAIGYESLFSNTTGNLNTAIGPSTLHFNTIGNHNTAAGWYALWQNSTGNSNTAFGSIALIQNTTGKENTAVGKSALENNATGNYNTAIGDSALQLNYDGIDNTAVGAFALAKNIHSNDNVAIGKYALYKNTAGSANVAVGNNALFSNSNGNWNTAVGHLALQSNTTGSNNTATGYYALASNNTGSYNTANGIDALSTNTTGNDNTAIGANALKYNNTGGSNTAVGEASLHYNTTGGYNTANGTRALYANTTGYENVAIGGLSLLQNTTGYNNTATGTYSLASNSTGNDNTALGNQTLYSNVAGYNNTALGTKALFLNTNGFSNIAVGSNALYSNTTSNHNTALGINALYYNTTGSSNIAIGSQALNNNSVGDQNIAIGGLSLFNSHGVNNIAIGYSANVPNDLGNNQVRIGNASITYAGVQVGWSITSDSRWKTNVQKSNLGLEFIKALNPVSYYRKDVEIRNEKNEILETSNAKTEYGFIAQELETTLNKFGAVNNGIISKDNAGMYGVRYNDLMAPMVKAIQEQQIIIEKQNSTIEALIKRLEVLENKFSNQKK
;
A
#
# COMPACT_ATOMS: atom_id res chain seq x y z
N MET A 1 131.41 24.33 77.78
CA MET A 1 131.32 23.49 78.99
C MET A 1 130.24 24.04 79.91
N LYS A 2 129.24 23.20 80.21
CA LYS A 2 128.48 23.04 81.45
C LYS A 2 128.63 24.07 82.61
N LYS A 3 127.46 24.36 83.23
CA LYS A 3 127.15 24.59 84.68
C LYS A 3 127.20 26.05 85.20
N ILE A 4 126.43 26.54 86.18
CA ILE A 4 125.26 26.15 87.02
C ILE A 4 124.99 27.35 87.97
N LYS A 5 123.71 27.66 88.29
CA LYS A 5 123.08 28.12 89.57
C LYS A 5 123.78 29.18 90.47
N LEU A 6 123.14 30.04 91.29
CA LEU A 6 121.76 30.37 91.72
C LEU A 6 121.92 31.25 93.01
N ILE A 7 121.00 32.21 93.28
CA ILE A 7 120.52 32.66 94.64
C ILE A 7 121.47 33.59 95.49
N ILE A 8 121.11 34.61 96.31
CA ILE A 8 119.89 35.07 97.06
C ILE A 8 120.03 36.58 97.50
N VAL A 9 118.93 37.36 97.40
CA VAL A 9 118.23 38.30 98.35
C VAL A 9 119.00 39.33 99.24
N PHE A 10 118.63 40.64 99.21
CA PHE A 10 117.80 41.40 100.20
C PHE A 10 117.75 42.95 99.97
N THR A 11 116.62 43.51 100.44
CA THR A 11 115.93 44.83 100.39
C THR A 11 116.63 46.09 100.96
N PHE A 12 116.41 47.31 100.40
CA PHE A 12 115.81 48.55 101.02
C PHE A 12 115.93 49.88 100.20
N LEU A 13 114.81 50.63 100.13
CA LEU A 13 114.45 52.07 99.85
C LEU A 13 115.41 53.16 99.28
N LEU A 14 114.93 53.98 98.31
CA LEU A 14 114.57 55.45 98.41
C LEU A 14 114.22 56.15 97.04
N ILE A 15 112.92 56.54 96.87
CA ILE A 15 112.23 57.74 96.31
C ILE A 15 112.63 58.45 94.96
N ASN A 16 111.63 58.67 94.06
CA ASN A 16 111.25 59.97 93.42
C ASN A 16 109.87 59.90 92.68
N ILE A 17 109.09 61.01 92.68
CA ILE A 17 107.65 61.21 92.37
C ILE A 17 107.40 61.67 90.91
N TYR A 18 106.25 61.37 90.26
CA TYR A 18 105.46 62.25 89.34
C TYR A 18 104.03 61.72 89.03
N ALA A 19 103.04 62.61 88.88
CA ALA A 19 101.63 62.34 88.55
C ALA A 19 101.22 63.06 87.26
N GLN A 20 100.49 62.43 86.31
CA GLN A 20 99.85 63.10 85.15
C GLN A 20 98.66 62.30 84.56
N ASN A 21 97.42 62.70 84.84
CA ASN A 21 96.23 62.49 83.98
C ASN A 21 95.44 63.80 84.04
N VAL A 22 95.08 64.41 82.90
CA VAL A 22 94.42 65.72 82.85
C VAL A 22 92.91 65.53 82.72
N GLY A 23 92.19 65.67 83.84
CA GLY A 23 90.74 65.82 83.87
C GLY A 23 90.37 67.30 84.01
N ILE A 24 89.50 67.82 83.14
CA ILE A 24 88.97 69.18 83.26
C ILE A 24 87.50 69.09 83.66
N GLY A 25 87.18 69.46 84.90
CA GLY A 25 85.83 69.37 85.48
C GLY A 25 85.49 68.04 86.18
N THR A 26 86.46 67.13 86.33
CA THR A 26 86.31 65.87 87.09
C THR A 26 87.61 65.54 87.82
N ASN A 27 87.53 65.21 89.11
CA ASN A 27 88.70 64.92 89.96
C ASN A 27 89.17 63.45 89.87
N THR A 28 88.45 62.62 89.12
CA THR A 28 88.78 61.22 88.84
C THR A 28 88.57 60.95 87.34
N PRO A 29 89.47 61.42 86.45
CA PRO A 29 89.40 61.07 85.04
C PRO A 29 89.57 59.56 84.85
N ASN A 30 88.77 58.98 83.95
CA ASN A 30 88.72 57.54 83.71
C ASN A 30 90.08 57.01 83.20
N ALA A 31 90.53 55.87 83.72
CA ALA A 31 91.84 55.30 83.40
C ALA A 31 92.08 54.98 81.91
N SER A 32 91.01 54.88 81.11
CA SER A 32 91.10 54.66 79.65
C SER A 32 91.14 55.94 78.81
N ALA A 33 90.94 57.11 79.42
CA ALA A 33 90.84 58.39 78.70
C ALA A 33 92.11 59.23 78.89
N ALA A 34 92.78 59.55 77.77
CA ALA A 34 93.93 60.46 77.78
C ALA A 34 93.52 61.93 78.03
N LEU A 35 92.26 62.30 77.81
CA LEU A 35 91.66 63.59 78.16
C LEU A 35 90.15 63.42 78.38
N GLU A 36 89.65 63.71 79.58
CA GLU A 36 88.22 63.68 79.91
C GLU A 36 87.75 65.07 80.36
N ILE A 37 86.75 65.62 79.66
CA ILE A 37 86.14 66.93 79.97
C ILE A 37 84.69 66.70 80.36
N LYS A 38 84.36 66.93 81.64
CA LYS A 38 83.00 66.71 82.17
C LYS A 38 82.36 68.05 82.52
N SER A 39 81.38 68.47 81.72
CA SER A 39 80.59 69.69 81.94
C SER A 39 79.13 69.45 81.58
N SER A 40 78.20 69.89 82.44
CA SER A 40 76.75 69.77 82.23
C SER A 40 76.12 70.99 81.57
N THR A 41 76.88 72.07 81.38
CA THR A 41 76.37 73.37 80.90
C THR A 41 77.25 74.03 79.83
N LYS A 42 78.44 73.48 79.54
CA LYS A 42 79.39 74.04 78.57
C LYS A 42 79.91 72.94 77.65
N GLY A 43 80.02 73.23 76.36
CA GLY A 43 80.56 72.31 75.35
C GLY A 43 82.03 72.56 75.01
N LEU A 44 82.63 71.65 74.26
CA LEU A 44 83.96 71.84 73.68
C LEU A 44 83.84 72.67 72.40
N LEU A 45 84.38 73.90 72.42
CA LEU A 45 84.45 74.73 71.22
C LEU A 45 85.72 74.38 70.43
N ILE A 46 85.56 73.58 69.38
CA ILE A 46 86.61 73.23 68.42
C ILE A 46 86.85 74.39 67.43
N PRO A 47 88.06 74.50 66.82
CA PRO A 47 88.42 75.65 66.00
C PRO A 47 87.43 75.90 64.86
N VAL A 48 86.81 77.08 64.89
CA VAL A 48 85.87 77.55 63.87
C VAL A 48 86.65 78.33 62.82
N MET A 49 86.49 77.96 61.56
CA MET A 49 87.20 78.59 60.44
C MET A 49 86.35 78.54 59.16
N THR A 50 86.59 79.43 58.21
CA THR A 50 85.90 79.43 56.91
C THR A 50 86.42 78.33 55.99
N THR A 51 85.68 77.97 54.92
CA THR A 51 86.13 76.94 53.96
C THR A 51 87.50 77.23 53.38
N THR A 52 87.78 78.50 53.06
CA THR A 52 89.08 78.97 52.57
C THR A 52 90.20 78.73 53.60
N ASN A 53 89.94 78.99 54.88
CA ASN A 53 90.92 78.79 55.94
C ASN A 53 91.15 77.31 56.24
N ARG A 54 90.12 76.46 56.12
CA ARG A 54 90.24 75.00 56.29
C ARG A 54 91.14 74.36 55.24
N ILE A 55 90.96 74.71 53.96
CA ILE A 55 91.79 74.17 52.86
C ILE A 55 93.19 74.79 52.81
N ALA A 56 93.41 75.93 53.46
CA ALA A 56 94.72 76.57 53.59
C ALA A 56 95.62 75.94 54.68
N ILE A 57 95.13 74.98 55.46
CA ILE A 57 95.95 74.25 56.44
C ILE A 57 96.95 73.36 55.68
N LEU A 58 98.21 73.79 55.65
CA LEU A 58 99.31 73.03 55.07
C LEU A 58 99.62 71.82 55.96
N THR A 59 99.51 70.61 55.40
CA THR A 59 99.69 69.31 56.09
C THR A 59 98.80 69.10 57.34
N PRO A 60 97.46 69.01 57.19
CA PRO A 60 96.57 68.75 58.31
C PRO A 60 96.78 67.33 58.87
N ALA A 61 96.78 67.20 60.20
CA ALA A 61 96.90 65.90 60.85
C ALA A 61 95.66 65.03 60.55
N LYS A 62 95.87 63.72 60.38
CA LYS A 62 94.77 62.76 60.18
C LYS A 62 93.87 62.75 61.42
N GLY A 63 92.57 62.98 61.21
CA GLY A 63 91.59 63.12 62.28
C GLY A 63 91.41 64.56 62.80
N LEU A 64 92.10 65.55 62.22
CA LEU A 64 91.89 66.96 62.56
C LEU A 64 90.44 67.37 62.27
N LEU A 65 89.73 67.75 63.33
CA LEU A 65 88.32 68.12 63.30
C LEU A 65 88.18 69.62 63.40
N VAL A 66 87.48 70.22 62.43
CA VAL A 66 87.19 71.65 62.40
C VAL A 66 85.72 71.88 62.09
N TYR A 67 85.19 72.99 62.58
CA TYR A 67 83.86 73.43 62.17
C TYR A 67 84.01 74.49 61.09
N ASP A 68 83.48 74.18 59.90
CA ASP A 68 83.52 75.10 58.78
C ASP A 68 82.35 76.08 58.87
N SER A 69 82.65 77.35 59.16
CA SER A 69 81.65 78.39 59.34
C SER A 69 80.98 78.86 58.04
N THR A 70 81.57 78.56 56.87
CA THR A 70 81.03 78.95 55.56
C THR A 70 79.92 78.01 55.11
N VAL A 71 80.14 76.70 55.23
CA VAL A 71 79.14 75.68 54.86
C VAL A 71 78.35 75.15 56.07
N LYS A 72 78.66 75.64 57.28
CA LYS A 72 77.93 75.38 58.54
C LYS A 72 77.84 73.90 58.93
N VAL A 73 78.82 73.08 58.53
CA VAL A 73 78.89 71.64 58.79
C VAL A 73 80.27 71.27 59.33
N PHE A 74 80.34 70.26 60.21
CA PHE A 74 81.60 69.71 60.70
C PHE A 74 82.36 68.95 59.63
N TYR A 75 83.68 69.16 59.59
CA TYR A 75 84.58 68.47 58.68
C TYR A 75 85.76 67.85 59.44
N TYR A 76 86.14 66.64 59.03
CA TYR A 76 87.36 65.99 59.51
C TYR A 76 88.29 65.68 58.34
N TYR A 77 89.59 65.77 58.60
CA TYR A 77 90.60 65.44 57.60
C TYR A 77 90.93 63.94 57.65
N THR A 78 90.71 63.22 56.55
CA THR A 78 90.90 61.76 56.48
C THR A 78 92.37 61.33 56.36
N GLY A 79 93.28 62.31 56.23
CA GLY A 79 94.69 62.12 55.88
C GLY A 79 95.00 62.52 54.43
N THR A 80 93.98 62.64 53.58
CA THR A 80 94.12 63.04 52.17
C THR A 80 93.08 64.07 51.70
N VAL A 81 91.86 64.06 52.26
CA VAL A 81 90.78 65.01 51.89
C VAL A 81 89.92 65.39 53.11
N TRP A 82 89.21 66.51 53.00
CA TRP A 82 88.22 66.96 53.99
C TRP A 82 86.84 66.34 53.70
N LYS A 83 86.23 65.63 54.67
CA LYS A 83 84.92 64.96 54.53
C LYS A 83 83.87 65.51 55.51
N SER A 84 82.61 65.66 55.05
CA SER A 84 81.49 66.27 55.78
C SER A 84 80.56 65.26 56.47
N PHE A 85 79.76 65.72 57.44
CA PHE A 85 78.87 64.91 58.28
C PHE A 85 77.34 64.98 57.96
N ALA A 86 76.89 65.68 56.91
CA ALA A 86 75.44 65.82 56.64
C ALA A 86 74.84 64.61 55.87
N ASN A 87 73.71 64.07 56.35
CA ASN A 87 72.99 62.88 55.88
C ASN A 87 71.66 63.26 55.19
N SER A 88 71.24 62.55 54.13
CA SER A 88 69.83 62.09 53.97
C SER A 88 69.64 61.10 52.81
N LYS A 89 69.42 59.82 53.18
CA LYS A 89 68.85 58.70 52.40
C LYS A 89 67.52 59.04 51.73
N LEU A 90 67.00 58.15 50.85
CA LEU A 90 65.75 57.41 51.15
C LEU A 90 65.60 56.12 50.31
N LEU A 91 65.39 55.02 51.06
CA LEU A 91 65.02 53.64 50.69
C LEU A 91 65.94 52.89 49.71
N SER A 92 67.15 52.57 50.14
CA SER A 92 67.92 51.44 49.64
C SER A 92 67.68 50.23 50.56
N ASP A 93 67.55 49.04 50.00
CA ASP A 93 67.82 47.82 50.74
C ASP A 93 69.33 47.75 51.08
N GLU A 94 69.75 46.70 51.79
CA GLU A 94 71.05 46.63 52.43
C GLU A 94 72.23 46.50 51.43
N ASP A 95 71.97 46.18 50.16
CA ASP A 95 72.98 46.09 49.10
C ASP A 95 72.86 47.19 48.01
N GLY A 96 71.76 47.96 48.00
CA GLY A 96 71.61 49.14 47.15
C GLY A 96 71.26 48.84 45.70
N ASN A 97 70.74 47.64 45.40
CA ASN A 97 70.44 47.21 44.04
C ASN A 97 69.04 47.64 43.53
N THR A 98 68.18 48.13 44.42
CA THR A 98 66.81 48.55 44.12
C THR A 98 66.67 50.06 44.33
N THR A 99 66.26 50.79 43.29
CA THR A 99 66.01 52.24 43.35
C THR A 99 64.70 52.61 42.66
N VAL A 100 63.97 53.58 43.22
CA VAL A 100 62.80 54.22 42.60
C VAL A 100 63.20 55.66 42.32
N GLU A 101 63.38 56.01 41.05
CA GLU A 101 63.68 57.38 40.62
C GLU A 101 62.42 58.05 40.06
N VAL A 102 62.08 59.22 40.60
CA VAL A 102 61.00 60.11 40.13
C VAL A 102 61.65 61.42 39.71
N GLU A 103 61.42 61.85 38.47
CA GLU A 103 61.84 63.15 37.90
C GLU A 103 63.36 63.43 37.88
N ARG A 104 63.97 63.51 36.68
CA ARG A 104 65.35 64.01 36.54
C ARG A 104 65.46 65.50 36.18
N THR A 105 64.37 66.12 35.71
CA THR A 105 64.24 67.56 35.37
C THR A 105 62.77 67.96 35.43
N THR A 106 62.45 69.25 35.61
CA THR A 106 61.08 69.82 35.77
C THR A 106 60.07 69.55 34.63
N ASN A 107 60.48 68.86 33.57
CA ASN A 107 59.68 68.58 32.38
C ASN A 107 59.61 67.08 32.06
N ASP A 108 60.17 66.20 32.91
CA ASP A 108 60.23 64.75 32.71
C ASP A 108 59.41 64.04 33.80
N ASP A 109 58.08 64.07 33.65
CA ASP A 109 57.13 63.34 34.52
C ASP A 109 57.18 61.82 34.24
N VAL A 110 58.31 61.17 34.55
CA VAL A 110 58.49 59.72 34.35
C VAL A 110 59.02 59.06 35.62
N VAL A 111 58.32 58.03 36.08
CA VAL A 111 58.73 57.14 37.18
C VAL A 111 59.45 55.92 36.59
N ARG A 112 60.64 55.58 37.09
CA ARG A 112 61.46 54.44 36.62
C ARG A 112 61.78 53.49 37.78
N ILE A 113 61.69 52.18 37.52
CA ILE A 113 61.96 51.08 38.48
C ILE A 113 62.91 50.08 37.80
N ALA A 114 64.01 49.70 38.45
CA ALA A 114 65.00 48.76 37.91
C ALA A 114 65.51 47.77 38.98
N THR A 115 65.72 46.51 38.59
CA THR A 115 66.31 45.43 39.42
C THR A 115 67.31 44.62 38.59
N ALA A 116 68.38 44.10 39.22
CA ALA A 116 69.41 43.28 38.56
C ALA A 116 69.44 41.85 39.13
N GLY A 117 68.69 40.91 38.53
CA GLY A 117 68.62 39.50 38.93
C GLY A 117 67.95 38.59 37.88
N THR A 118 68.16 37.26 38.00
CA THR A 118 67.94 36.25 36.92
C THR A 118 66.56 35.59 36.84
N ASP A 119 65.52 36.01 37.58
CA ASP A 119 64.16 35.48 37.41
C ASP A 119 63.09 36.58 37.23
N HIS A 120 62.41 36.51 36.08
CA HIS A 120 61.17 37.15 35.57
C HIS A 120 60.94 38.68 35.69
N THR A 121 61.09 39.34 34.53
CA THR A 121 60.84 40.72 34.08
C THR A 121 59.81 41.62 34.77
N SER A 122 60.24 42.85 35.01
CA SER A 122 59.67 43.99 34.27
C SER A 122 60.77 44.76 33.50
N PHE A 123 60.53 44.95 32.20
CA PHE A 123 61.22 45.77 31.19
C PHE A 123 62.77 45.87 31.19
N LEU A 124 63.48 44.93 30.52
CA LEU A 124 64.91 45.10 30.20
C LEU A 124 65.31 44.89 28.73
N LYS A 125 66.12 45.86 28.29
CA LYS A 125 67.20 45.93 27.30
C LYS A 125 67.76 44.61 26.74
N ASN A 126 67.99 44.58 25.43
CA ASN A 126 68.95 43.71 24.73
C ASN A 126 70.37 44.31 24.80
N ALA A 127 71.40 43.47 24.84
CA ALA A 127 72.80 43.78 25.16
C ALA A 127 73.60 44.55 24.09
N THR A 128 73.01 44.92 22.96
CA THR A 128 73.71 45.71 21.95
C THR A 128 72.74 46.67 21.26
N GLY A 129 72.87 47.96 21.58
CA GLY A 129 72.39 49.07 20.74
C GLY A 129 70.88 49.25 20.65
N ALA A 130 70.37 50.19 21.45
CA ALA A 130 69.10 50.89 21.29
C ALA A 130 67.82 50.03 21.15
N ASN A 131 67.11 49.83 22.26
CA ASN A 131 65.65 49.80 22.25
C ASN A 131 65.10 50.42 23.54
N GLN A 132 64.51 51.61 23.37
CA GLN A 132 63.73 52.36 24.33
C GLN A 132 62.37 51.67 24.52
N VAL A 133 61.80 51.78 25.73
CA VAL A 133 60.45 51.26 26.09
C VAL A 133 59.32 51.94 25.29
N ILE A 134 59.66 52.98 24.51
CA ILE A 134 58.86 53.56 23.43
C ILE A 134 59.86 53.88 22.31
N ASN A 135 60.02 53.00 21.30
CA ASN A 135 60.70 53.41 20.07
C ASN A 135 59.62 53.87 19.10
N TYR A 136 59.57 55.17 18.80
CA TYR A 136 58.93 55.65 17.59
C TYR A 136 59.86 55.27 16.43
N PRO A 137 59.48 54.39 15.49
CA PRO A 137 60.10 54.43 14.18
C PRO A 137 59.93 55.87 13.69
N LEU A 138 61.00 56.58 13.32
CA LEU A 138 60.97 57.99 12.90
C LEU A 138 59.87 58.24 11.85
N GLY A 139 58.67 58.67 12.27
CA GLY A 139 57.51 58.91 11.39
C GLY A 139 56.32 57.93 11.52
N ALA A 140 56.31 57.00 12.48
CA ALA A 140 55.13 56.19 12.79
C ALA A 140 54.56 56.58 14.17
N SER A 141 53.40 57.23 14.18
CA SER A 141 52.65 57.63 15.39
C SER A 141 51.78 56.47 15.93
N ASN A 142 51.44 56.45 17.23
CA ASN A 142 50.42 55.55 17.83
C ASN A 142 50.68 54.02 17.76
N ASN A 143 51.91 53.54 17.95
CA ASN A 143 52.20 52.10 18.13
C ASN A 143 52.61 51.82 19.59
N PHE A 144 52.19 50.68 20.16
CA PHE A 144 52.53 50.22 21.51
C PHE A 144 53.34 48.93 21.44
N LEU A 145 54.66 49.00 21.68
CA LEU A 145 55.60 47.89 21.42
C LEU A 145 56.36 47.50 22.70
N ILE A 146 56.24 46.25 23.14
CA ILE A 146 56.86 45.74 24.37
C ILE A 146 57.43 44.34 24.12
N GLY A 147 58.73 44.15 24.34
CA GLY A 147 59.41 42.84 24.21
C GLY A 147 60.55 42.84 23.19
N THR A 148 61.51 41.95 23.37
CA THR A 148 62.73 41.89 22.53
C THR A 148 62.39 41.68 21.05
N ASN A 149 62.87 42.58 20.19
CA ASN A 149 62.65 42.57 18.74
C ASN A 149 61.17 42.63 18.31
N SER A 150 60.29 43.14 19.17
CA SER A 150 58.91 43.42 18.79
C SER A 150 58.85 44.54 17.73
N GLY A 151 58.13 44.33 16.63
CA GLY A 151 57.96 45.33 15.55
C GLY A 151 59.23 45.73 14.79
N TRP A 152 60.26 44.88 14.79
CA TRP A 152 61.61 45.21 14.28
C TRP A 152 61.65 45.77 12.85
N ASN A 153 60.83 45.23 11.92
CA ASN A 153 60.83 45.65 10.52
C ASN A 153 59.85 46.80 10.18
N LEU A 154 59.15 47.38 11.16
CA LEU A 154 58.07 48.34 10.91
C LEU A 154 58.61 49.64 10.28
N LYS A 155 58.13 49.98 9.07
CA LYS A 155 58.56 51.18 8.33
C LYS A 155 57.81 52.43 8.79
N THR A 156 58.32 53.59 8.38
CA THR A 156 57.79 54.91 8.70
C THR A 156 56.45 55.16 7.99
N GLY A 157 55.49 55.79 8.67
CA GLY A 157 54.15 56.09 8.13
C GLY A 157 53.03 55.09 8.47
N TYR A 158 53.30 54.01 9.21
CA TYR A 158 52.32 52.97 9.54
C TYR A 158 52.06 52.88 11.06
N SER A 159 50.82 53.16 11.46
CA SER A 159 50.39 53.43 12.84
C SER A 159 49.26 52.51 13.35
N GLY A 160 49.07 52.46 14.67
CA GLY A 160 47.94 51.79 15.34
C GLY A 160 48.22 50.36 15.82
N ASN A 161 49.48 49.90 15.78
CA ASN A 161 49.86 48.54 16.13
C ASN A 161 50.15 48.39 17.64
N THR A 162 49.69 47.30 18.25
CA THR A 162 49.96 46.93 19.66
C THR A 162 50.69 45.60 19.70
N PHE A 163 52.00 45.58 19.90
CA PHE A 163 52.82 44.36 19.95
C PHE A 163 53.41 44.15 21.35
N VAL A 164 53.15 42.99 21.96
CA VAL A 164 53.55 42.66 23.33
C VAL A 164 54.07 41.22 23.40
N GLY A 165 55.38 41.02 23.52
CA GLY A 165 56.03 39.72 23.59
C GLY A 165 57.28 39.66 22.71
N ILE A 166 58.18 38.72 23.03
CA ILE A 166 59.42 38.51 22.26
C ILE A 166 59.09 38.18 20.79
N LEU A 167 59.69 38.91 19.85
CA LEU A 167 59.53 38.77 18.39
C LEU A 167 58.08 38.93 17.88
N SER A 168 57.21 39.57 18.65
CA SER A 168 55.85 39.90 18.20
C SER A 168 55.90 40.90 17.03
N GLY A 169 55.22 40.60 15.92
CA GLY A 169 55.23 41.45 14.72
C GLY A 169 56.61 41.67 14.09
N TYR A 170 57.58 40.77 14.31
CA TYR A 170 58.99 40.97 13.94
C TYR A 170 59.20 41.36 12.47
N ARG A 171 58.51 40.71 11.52
CA ARG A 171 58.64 40.98 10.08
C ARG A 171 57.63 41.97 9.51
N ASP A 172 56.73 42.52 10.34
CA ASP A 172 55.71 43.45 9.86
C ASP A 172 56.38 44.73 9.38
N SER A 173 56.20 45.05 8.09
CA SER A 173 56.91 46.15 7.44
C SER A 173 56.01 47.34 7.12
N THR A 174 54.72 47.09 6.85
CA THR A 174 53.76 48.12 6.39
C THR A 174 52.35 47.91 6.96
N GLY A 175 52.14 46.92 7.83
CA GLY A 175 50.86 46.65 8.47
C GLY A 175 50.44 47.74 9.44
N THR A 176 49.13 47.96 9.54
CA THR A 176 48.51 48.95 10.44
C THR A 176 47.41 48.33 11.27
N ASN A 177 47.15 48.89 12.46
CA ASN A 177 46.07 48.47 13.37
C ASN A 177 46.11 46.98 13.77
N ASN A 178 47.31 46.39 13.89
CA ASN A 178 47.50 45.01 14.31
C ASN A 178 47.71 44.91 15.83
N THR A 179 47.09 43.95 16.52
CA THR A 179 47.27 43.67 17.95
C THR A 179 47.89 42.29 18.16
N PHE A 180 49.19 42.22 18.43
CA PHE A 180 49.94 40.98 18.64
C PHE A 180 50.42 40.86 20.08
N VAL A 181 50.00 39.84 20.81
CA VAL A 181 50.33 39.65 22.23
C VAL A 181 50.75 38.21 22.47
N GLY A 182 52.03 37.96 22.74
CA GLY A 182 52.61 36.63 22.97
C GLY A 182 53.93 36.44 22.23
N ASN A 183 54.74 35.45 22.66
CA ASN A 183 55.99 35.09 21.99
C ASN A 183 55.73 34.71 20.52
N ASN A 184 56.45 35.32 19.57
CA ASN A 184 56.30 35.12 18.12
C ASN A 184 54.88 35.36 17.55
N SER A 185 54.02 36.09 18.25
CA SER A 185 52.70 36.44 17.71
C SER A 185 52.86 37.33 16.47
N GLY A 186 52.22 37.00 15.35
CA GLY A 186 52.32 37.76 14.10
C GLY A 186 53.74 37.84 13.50
N PHE A 187 54.64 36.90 13.82
CA PHE A 187 56.07 36.98 13.47
C PHE A 187 56.36 37.21 11.98
N ASN A 188 55.71 36.46 11.07
CA ASN A 188 55.86 36.57 9.61
C ASN A 188 54.67 37.29 8.94
N VAL A 189 54.09 38.31 9.57
CA VAL A 189 53.23 39.27 8.85
C VAL A 189 54.15 40.25 8.11
N PHE A 190 53.90 40.57 6.84
CA PHE A 190 54.72 41.53 6.05
C PHE A 190 53.98 42.84 5.79
N THR A 191 52.73 42.75 5.34
CA THR A 191 51.91 43.90 4.89
C THR A 191 50.47 43.85 5.42
N GLY A 192 50.08 42.76 6.08
CA GLY A 192 48.74 42.55 6.61
C GLY A 192 48.32 43.57 7.67
N SER A 193 47.07 44.03 7.64
CA SER A 193 46.54 45.04 8.57
C SER A 193 45.29 44.56 9.31
N LYS A 194 44.95 45.19 10.44
CA LYS A 194 43.75 44.90 11.26
C LYS A 194 43.70 43.48 11.85
N ASN A 195 44.86 42.86 12.08
CA ASN A 195 44.94 41.50 12.61
C ASN A 195 45.06 41.50 14.14
N ILE A 196 44.39 40.58 14.82
CA ILE A 196 44.55 40.28 16.24
C ILE A 196 45.28 38.92 16.34
N ALA A 197 46.34 38.84 17.13
CA ALA A 197 47.09 37.59 17.39
C ALA A 197 47.51 37.52 18.86
N ILE A 198 46.79 36.78 19.70
CA ILE A 198 47.00 36.71 21.15
C ILE A 198 47.33 35.27 21.56
N GLY A 199 48.56 35.00 21.97
CA GLY A 199 49.07 33.67 22.34
C GLY A 199 50.46 33.40 21.76
N ALA A 200 51.17 32.41 22.29
CA ALA A 200 52.46 32.00 21.74
C ALA A 200 52.28 31.45 20.30
N ASN A 201 53.04 32.01 19.35
CA ASN A 201 52.97 31.77 17.91
C ASN A 201 51.58 31.95 17.27
N ALA A 202 50.67 32.72 17.90
CA ALA A 202 49.40 33.07 17.28
C ALA A 202 49.64 33.88 16.00
N GLY A 203 48.99 33.54 14.89
CA GLY A 203 49.14 34.23 13.60
C GLY A 203 50.58 34.23 13.07
N TYR A 204 51.40 33.24 13.43
CA TYR A 204 52.85 33.23 13.14
C TYR A 204 53.18 33.47 11.65
N ASN A 205 52.40 32.91 10.72
CA ASN A 205 52.68 32.95 9.28
C ASN A 205 51.57 33.56 8.43
N MET A 206 51.08 34.76 8.80
CA MET A 206 49.97 35.43 8.10
C MET A 206 50.35 36.31 6.90
N ALA A 207 51.62 36.37 6.49
CA ALA A 207 52.15 37.15 5.36
C ALA A 207 51.39 38.47 5.03
N ASN A 208 50.54 38.48 3.99
CA ASN A 208 49.80 39.66 3.52
C ASN A 208 48.33 39.69 3.98
N GLY A 209 47.93 38.75 4.83
CA GLY A 209 46.58 38.57 5.31
C GLY A 209 46.08 39.68 6.22
N SER A 210 44.80 40.08 6.11
CA SER A 210 44.24 41.21 6.87
C SER A 210 42.92 40.86 7.58
N ALA A 211 42.58 41.61 8.62
CA ALA A 211 41.33 41.48 9.38
C ALA A 211 41.10 40.09 10.03
N ASN A 212 42.17 39.40 10.44
CA ASN A 212 42.06 38.10 11.12
C ASN A 212 42.04 38.24 12.65
N VAL A 213 41.41 37.29 13.34
CA VAL A 213 41.41 37.19 14.81
C VAL A 213 41.99 35.84 15.22
N ASN A 214 43.20 35.80 15.77
CA ASN A 214 43.89 34.58 16.20
C ASN A 214 44.13 34.66 17.71
N ILE A 215 43.52 33.78 18.50
CA ILE A 215 43.63 33.82 19.96
C ILE A 215 43.83 32.40 20.48
N GLY A 216 44.96 32.13 21.13
CA GLY A 216 45.38 30.81 21.59
C GLY A 216 46.79 30.46 21.14
N MET A 217 47.45 29.54 21.83
CA MET A 217 48.77 29.07 21.42
C MET A 217 48.67 28.36 20.06
N ASN A 218 49.52 28.78 19.11
CA ASN A 218 49.57 28.31 17.72
C ASN A 218 48.27 28.53 16.89
N ALA A 219 47.34 29.38 17.35
CA ALA A 219 46.16 29.74 16.57
C ALA A 219 46.57 30.42 15.25
N GLY A 220 46.13 29.96 14.09
CA GLY A 220 46.48 30.52 12.77
C GLY A 220 47.98 30.45 12.41
N TRP A 221 48.73 29.50 13.00
CA TRP A 221 50.20 29.45 12.85
C TRP A 221 50.69 29.37 11.40
N GLY A 222 49.97 28.66 10.54
CA GLY A 222 50.40 28.34 9.16
C GLY A 222 49.70 29.12 8.06
N SER A 223 48.91 30.14 8.40
CA SER A 223 47.93 30.72 7.48
C SER A 223 48.47 31.78 6.53
N LYS A 224 49.23 31.33 5.52
CA LYS A 224 50.05 32.14 4.60
C LYS A 224 49.32 33.27 3.86
N GLN A 225 48.00 33.25 3.71
CA GLN A 225 47.22 34.28 3.00
C GLN A 225 45.86 34.58 3.67
N SER A 226 45.76 34.39 4.98
CA SER A 226 44.47 34.44 5.68
C SER A 226 43.83 35.83 5.65
N THR A 227 42.55 35.97 5.31
CA THR A 227 41.84 37.26 5.41
C THR A 227 40.45 37.04 6.00
N ASN A 228 39.99 37.96 6.86
CA ASN A 228 38.67 37.89 7.51
C ASN A 228 38.40 36.58 8.28
N SER A 229 39.43 35.89 8.78
CA SER A 229 39.28 34.61 9.48
C SER A 229 39.38 34.74 11.00
N ILE A 230 38.67 33.87 11.71
CA ILE A 230 38.63 33.81 13.18
C ILE A 230 39.21 32.44 13.60
N HIS A 231 40.25 32.43 14.41
CA HIS A 231 40.88 31.26 15.01
C HIS A 231 40.96 31.46 16.53
N LEU A 232 40.16 30.74 17.31
CA LEU A 232 40.08 30.86 18.77
C LEU A 232 40.28 29.50 19.43
N GLY A 233 41.39 29.28 20.12
CA GLY A 233 41.73 28.03 20.81
C GLY A 233 43.13 27.52 20.48
N PHE A 234 43.59 26.53 21.26
CA PHE A 234 44.90 25.89 21.04
C PHE A 234 44.95 25.21 19.66
N GLU A 235 45.90 25.59 18.81
CA GLU A 235 46.07 25.05 17.44
C GLU A 235 44.86 25.21 16.51
N SER A 236 43.94 26.14 16.81
CA SER A 236 42.86 26.50 15.88
C SER A 236 43.44 27.06 14.56
N GLY A 237 43.03 26.58 13.39
CA GLY A 237 43.60 26.98 12.10
C GLY A 237 45.09 26.62 11.91
N TYR A 238 45.64 25.68 12.70
CA TYR A 238 47.05 25.31 12.62
C TYR A 238 47.36 24.64 11.28
N LEU A 239 48.33 25.16 10.53
CA LEU A 239 48.67 24.72 9.16
C LEU A 239 47.55 24.91 8.13
N ASP A 240 46.62 25.86 8.34
CA ASP A 240 45.61 26.19 7.33
C ASP A 240 46.15 27.13 6.24
N SER A 241 46.66 26.63 5.12
CA SER A 241 47.47 27.43 4.18
C SER A 241 46.71 28.47 3.33
N LEU A 242 45.39 28.34 3.16
CA LEU A 242 44.53 29.25 2.36
C LEU A 242 43.31 29.73 3.15
N SER A 243 43.53 30.30 4.34
CA SER A 243 42.48 30.59 5.32
C SER A 243 41.69 31.91 5.07
N ASP A 244 40.86 32.01 4.03
CA ASP A 244 39.97 33.16 3.81
C ASP A 244 38.56 32.92 4.35
N ARG A 245 38.01 33.86 5.14
CA ARG A 245 36.65 33.82 5.71
C ARG A 245 36.31 32.55 6.51
N ASN A 246 37.29 31.96 7.17
CA ASN A 246 37.11 30.76 8.01
C ASN A 246 36.81 31.13 9.46
N ILE A 247 35.99 30.33 10.14
CA ILE A 247 35.74 30.44 11.59
C ILE A 247 36.17 29.13 12.24
N ALA A 248 37.31 29.10 12.94
CA ALA A 248 37.77 27.98 13.75
C ALA A 248 37.73 28.33 15.24
N ILE A 249 36.90 27.66 16.03
CA ILE A 249 36.76 27.91 17.47
C ILE A 249 36.85 26.58 18.21
N GLY A 250 37.90 26.36 19.00
CA GLY A 250 38.13 25.13 19.75
C GLY A 250 39.55 24.60 19.55
N THR A 251 39.89 23.55 20.30
CA THR A 251 41.21 22.93 20.22
C THR A 251 41.37 22.19 18.90
N SER A 252 42.40 22.54 18.12
CA SER A 252 42.69 21.94 16.81
C SER A 252 41.53 22.00 15.80
N ALA A 253 40.58 22.93 15.95
CA ALA A 253 39.57 23.20 14.94
C ALA A 253 40.25 23.69 13.65
N LEU A 254 39.83 23.20 12.48
CA LEU A 254 40.37 23.58 11.17
C LEU A 254 41.89 23.35 11.01
N ARG A 255 42.43 22.32 11.66
CA ARG A 255 43.86 22.00 11.57
C ARG A 255 44.20 21.34 10.22
N LYS A 256 45.37 21.59 9.63
CA LYS A 256 45.86 20.96 8.37
C LYS A 256 44.87 21.06 7.19
N ASN A 257 44.19 22.20 7.08
CA ASN A 257 43.27 22.48 5.99
C ASN A 257 43.95 23.37 4.93
N ASN A 258 43.37 23.45 3.74
CA ASN A 258 43.78 24.41 2.71
C ASN A 258 42.53 24.99 2.01
N THR A 259 41.72 25.74 2.74
CA THR A 259 40.29 25.93 2.40
C THR A 259 39.78 27.31 2.77
N ASN A 260 38.68 27.78 2.17
CA ASN A 260 38.04 29.06 2.50
C ASN A 260 36.55 28.93 2.86
N GLY A 261 35.99 29.90 3.58
CA GLY A 261 34.56 30.01 3.86
C GLY A 261 33.96 28.90 4.73
N ASN A 262 34.73 28.28 5.64
CA ASN A 262 34.28 27.18 6.49
C ASN A 262 34.00 27.62 7.94
N ILE A 263 33.10 26.92 8.62
CA ILE A 263 32.80 27.08 10.04
C ILE A 263 33.18 25.79 10.75
N ALA A 264 34.16 25.82 11.65
CA ALA A 264 34.64 24.71 12.47
C ALA A 264 34.61 25.11 13.96
N ILE A 265 33.64 24.62 14.71
CA ILE A 265 33.45 24.96 16.13
C ILE A 265 33.44 23.69 16.97
N GLY A 266 34.43 23.51 17.84
CA GLY A 266 34.58 22.34 18.70
C GLY A 266 35.99 21.75 18.63
N THR A 267 36.26 20.73 19.43
CA THR A 267 37.56 20.05 19.43
C THR A 267 37.69 19.22 18.16
N ALA A 268 38.80 19.41 17.43
CA ALA A 268 39.11 18.67 16.21
C ALA A 268 37.99 18.67 15.14
N ALA A 269 37.16 19.71 15.12
CA ALA A 269 36.23 19.95 14.01
C ALA A 269 37.04 20.27 12.75
N LEU A 270 36.80 19.55 11.64
CA LEU A 270 37.52 19.67 10.38
C LEU A 270 39.06 19.53 10.56
N TYR A 271 39.55 18.40 11.06
CA TYR A 271 40.94 18.25 11.52
C TYR A 271 41.98 17.80 10.47
N ASN A 272 41.61 17.01 9.45
CA ASN A 272 42.53 16.51 8.41
C ASN A 272 42.06 16.92 7.00
N GLY A 273 41.74 18.20 6.84
CA GLY A 273 41.02 18.75 5.70
C GLY A 273 41.58 18.52 4.31
N GLY A 274 42.90 18.45 4.12
CA GLY A 274 43.46 18.43 2.76
C GLY A 274 43.04 19.67 1.93
N ASN A 275 42.63 19.45 0.67
CA ASN A 275 42.24 20.48 -0.30
C ASN A 275 40.70 20.60 -0.44
N ILE A 276 39.98 20.79 0.67
CA ILE A 276 38.52 21.02 0.64
C ILE A 276 38.19 22.28 -0.17
N VAL A 277 37.19 22.18 -1.04
CA VAL A 277 36.57 23.33 -1.71
C VAL A 277 35.54 23.91 -0.73
N GLY A 278 35.64 25.19 -0.39
CA GLY A 278 34.94 25.84 0.72
C GLY A 278 33.43 25.58 0.90
N GLY A 279 32.92 25.88 2.10
CA GLY A 279 31.48 25.86 2.44
C GLY A 279 31.07 24.82 3.48
N GLU A 280 32.02 24.21 4.18
CA GLU A 280 31.78 23.25 5.26
C GLU A 280 31.30 23.91 6.55
N ILE A 281 30.32 23.29 7.21
CA ILE A 281 29.87 23.65 8.56
C ILE A 281 30.09 22.45 9.48
N ALA A 282 31.06 22.52 10.38
CA ALA A 282 31.42 21.49 11.36
C ALA A 282 31.26 22.04 12.79
N ILE A 283 30.25 21.59 13.53
CA ILE A 283 29.98 22.05 14.90
C ILE A 283 29.89 20.87 15.87
N GLY A 284 30.88 20.72 16.74
CA GLY A 284 30.97 19.72 17.80
C GLY A 284 32.33 19.02 17.83
N ASP A 285 32.42 17.93 18.58
CA ASP A 285 33.68 17.18 18.73
C ASP A 285 33.93 16.24 17.56
N SER A 286 35.13 16.30 16.98
CA SER A 286 35.60 15.39 15.93
C SER A 286 34.67 15.32 14.70
N VAL A 287 34.04 16.43 14.35
CA VAL A 287 33.13 16.53 13.20
C VAL A 287 33.91 16.71 11.91
N LEU A 288 33.51 16.02 10.82
CA LEU A 288 34.21 16.07 9.52
C LEU A 288 35.74 15.81 9.66
N TYR A 289 36.11 14.90 10.55
CA TYR A 289 37.50 14.73 11.00
C TYR A 289 38.46 14.35 9.86
N ASN A 290 38.04 13.48 8.93
CA ASN A 290 38.87 12.94 7.84
C ASN A 290 38.58 13.54 6.44
N THR A 291 37.82 14.63 6.34
CA THR A 291 37.44 15.19 5.02
C THR A 291 38.68 15.68 4.28
N THR A 292 38.88 15.27 3.02
CA THR A 292 40.04 15.64 2.19
C THR A 292 39.67 16.53 1.00
N ASP A 293 38.57 16.21 0.31
CA ASP A 293 38.13 16.90 -0.92
C ASP A 293 36.59 17.06 -0.98
N GLY A 294 35.89 16.85 0.13
CA GLY A 294 34.46 17.17 0.24
C GLY A 294 34.19 18.66 0.05
N TYR A 295 32.93 19.04 -0.16
CA TYR A 295 32.52 20.45 -0.13
C TYR A 295 31.05 20.62 0.26
N THR A 296 30.74 21.75 0.90
CA THR A 296 29.37 22.16 1.26
C THR A 296 28.62 21.11 2.10
N ASN A 297 29.28 20.42 3.03
CA ASN A 297 28.61 19.57 4.01
C ASN A 297 28.24 20.38 5.26
N ILE A 298 27.14 19.98 5.90
CA ILE A 298 26.68 20.51 7.19
C ILE A 298 26.73 19.36 8.19
N ALA A 299 27.52 19.49 9.24
CA ALA A 299 27.74 18.47 10.23
C ALA A 299 27.70 19.09 11.64
N ILE A 300 26.75 18.64 12.47
CA ILE A 300 26.51 19.19 13.82
C ILE A 300 26.31 18.04 14.80
N GLY A 301 27.13 17.93 15.84
CA GLY A 301 27.09 16.84 16.82
C GLY A 301 28.49 16.34 17.16
N SER A 302 28.62 15.23 17.89
CA SER A 302 29.93 14.58 18.06
C SER A 302 30.09 13.50 16.99
N LYS A 303 31.23 13.48 16.30
CA LYS A 303 31.59 12.53 15.25
C LYS A 303 30.59 12.46 14.08
N ALA A 304 29.84 13.52 13.83
CA ALA A 304 29.04 13.64 12.62
C ALA A 304 29.97 13.70 11.39
N LEU A 305 29.69 12.91 10.35
CA LEU A 305 30.53 12.79 9.14
C LEU A 305 32.03 12.52 9.42
N TYR A 306 32.34 11.77 10.48
CA TYR A 306 33.71 11.55 10.94
C TYR A 306 34.66 10.99 9.85
N ALA A 307 34.21 9.97 9.11
CA ALA A 307 35.01 9.27 8.11
C ALA A 307 34.93 9.88 6.69
N ASN A 308 34.18 10.98 6.50
CA ASN A 308 33.98 11.58 5.17
C ASN A 308 35.34 11.90 4.55
N THR A 309 35.58 11.50 3.30
CA THR A 309 36.81 11.84 2.56
C THR A 309 36.49 12.81 1.44
N THR A 310 35.66 12.39 0.48
CA THR A 310 35.33 13.16 -0.73
C THR A 310 33.83 13.45 -0.90
N GLY A 311 32.99 12.98 0.03
CA GLY A 311 31.56 13.22 0.00
C GLY A 311 31.21 14.70 0.09
N TYR A 312 30.23 15.14 -0.71
CA TYR A 312 29.78 16.53 -0.79
C TYR A 312 28.25 16.67 -0.62
N LEU A 313 27.82 17.88 -0.25
CA LEU A 313 26.42 18.26 -0.04
C LEU A 313 25.65 17.34 0.94
N ASN A 314 26.34 16.79 1.95
CA ASN A 314 25.70 16.00 2.99
C ASN A 314 25.28 16.88 4.19
N THR A 315 24.14 16.59 4.79
CA THR A 315 23.69 17.19 6.06
C THR A 315 23.63 16.09 7.14
N ALA A 316 24.38 16.24 8.22
CA ALA A 316 24.50 15.28 9.33
C ALA A 316 24.32 16.01 10.66
N ILE A 317 23.18 15.82 11.33
CA ILE A 317 22.87 16.48 12.60
C ILE A 317 22.57 15.41 13.66
N GLY A 318 23.49 15.23 14.62
CA GLY A 318 23.36 14.27 15.70
C GLY A 318 24.66 13.49 15.98
N TYR A 319 24.73 12.86 17.15
CA TYR A 319 25.83 11.99 17.54
C TYR A 319 26.02 10.86 16.50
N GLU A 320 27.21 10.74 15.93
CA GLU A 320 27.58 9.71 14.95
C GLU A 320 26.62 9.58 13.75
N SER A 321 25.97 10.69 13.37
CA SER A 321 25.21 10.77 12.11
C SER A 321 26.17 10.73 10.91
N LEU A 322 25.89 9.87 9.92
CA LEU A 322 26.75 9.64 8.75
C LEU A 322 28.23 9.31 9.10
N PHE A 323 28.46 8.62 10.23
CA PHE A 323 29.80 8.38 10.78
C PHE A 323 30.79 7.75 9.78
N SER A 324 30.35 6.74 9.02
CA SER A 324 31.20 5.95 8.11
C SER A 324 31.18 6.42 6.65
N ASN A 325 30.54 7.57 6.35
CA ASN A 325 30.48 8.09 4.98
C ASN A 325 31.88 8.32 4.47
N THR A 326 32.24 7.81 3.30
CA THR A 326 33.55 8.10 2.68
C THR A 326 33.35 8.97 1.45
N THR A 327 32.52 8.52 0.51
CA THR A 327 32.30 9.17 -0.80
C THR A 327 30.83 9.42 -1.13
N GLY A 328 29.90 9.04 -0.23
CA GLY A 328 28.47 9.25 -0.42
C GLY A 328 28.12 10.74 -0.43
N ASN A 329 27.21 11.12 -1.33
CA ASN A 329 26.83 12.50 -1.61
C ASN A 329 25.33 12.72 -1.40
N LEU A 330 24.96 13.98 -1.14
CA LEU A 330 23.56 14.41 -1.09
C LEU A 330 22.72 13.64 -0.04
N ASN A 331 23.35 13.18 1.04
CA ASN A 331 22.65 12.50 2.13
C ASN A 331 22.22 13.48 3.22
N THR A 332 20.99 13.35 3.72
CA THR A 332 20.48 14.10 4.88
C THR A 332 20.23 13.12 6.02
N ALA A 333 20.88 13.31 7.17
CA ALA A 333 20.82 12.45 8.34
C ALA A 333 20.58 13.31 9.59
N ILE A 334 19.41 13.16 10.22
CA ILE A 334 19.01 13.97 11.38
C ILE A 334 18.60 13.07 12.55
N GLY A 335 19.41 13.02 13.59
CA GLY A 335 19.20 12.23 14.79
C GLY A 335 20.44 11.41 15.14
N PRO A 336 20.51 10.88 16.38
CA PRO A 336 21.63 10.06 16.80
C PRO A 336 21.72 8.81 15.93
N SER A 337 22.93 8.48 15.47
CA SER A 337 23.20 7.23 14.78
C SER A 337 22.36 7.05 13.50
N THR A 338 22.00 8.15 12.83
CA THR A 338 21.34 8.10 11.52
C THR A 338 22.35 7.82 10.42
N LEU A 339 22.04 6.91 9.48
CA LEU A 339 22.92 6.57 8.35
C LEU A 339 24.38 6.22 8.75
N HIS A 340 24.57 5.62 9.93
CA HIS A 340 25.89 5.47 10.55
C HIS A 340 26.90 4.67 9.70
N PHE A 341 26.46 3.57 9.07
CA PHE A 341 27.30 2.73 8.23
C PHE A 341 27.27 3.08 6.74
N ASN A 342 26.65 4.21 6.35
CA ASN A 342 26.64 4.65 4.95
C ASN A 342 28.06 4.89 4.50
N THR A 343 28.57 4.14 3.52
CA THR A 343 29.95 4.32 3.02
C THR A 343 29.95 5.10 1.71
N ILE A 344 29.13 4.67 0.75
CA ILE A 344 29.07 5.25 -0.61
C ILE A 344 27.64 5.55 -1.09
N GLY A 345 26.62 5.22 -0.30
CA GLY A 345 25.22 5.47 -0.65
C GLY A 345 24.94 6.97 -0.84
N ASN A 346 24.12 7.31 -1.83
CA ASN A 346 23.80 8.68 -2.22
C ASN A 346 22.30 8.97 -2.11
N HIS A 347 21.94 10.25 -1.97
CA HIS A 347 20.56 10.74 -1.97
C HIS A 347 19.66 10.13 -0.88
N ASN A 348 20.24 9.65 0.23
CA ASN A 348 19.46 9.10 1.33
C ASN A 348 18.99 10.22 2.27
N THR A 349 17.72 10.19 2.66
CA THR A 349 17.12 11.13 3.62
C THR A 349 16.63 10.36 4.83
N ALA A 350 17.25 10.55 5.99
CA ALA A 350 16.95 9.83 7.23
C ALA A 350 16.74 10.80 8.40
N ALA A 351 15.69 10.58 9.20
CA ALA A 351 15.53 11.25 10.48
C ALA A 351 14.94 10.34 11.56
N GLY A 352 15.56 10.30 12.74
CA GLY A 352 15.14 9.48 13.88
C GLY A 352 16.28 8.64 14.46
N TRP A 353 16.08 8.07 15.64
CA TRP A 353 17.09 7.22 16.28
C TRP A 353 17.33 5.94 15.45
N TYR A 354 18.57 5.70 15.04
CA TYR A 354 18.96 4.53 14.21
C TYR A 354 18.26 4.40 12.84
N ALA A 355 17.68 5.47 12.30
CA ALA A 355 17.12 5.42 10.95
C ALA A 355 18.23 5.13 9.92
N LEU A 356 18.01 4.14 9.04
CA LEU A 356 18.97 3.71 8.01
C LEU A 356 20.37 3.28 8.55
N TRP A 357 20.46 2.75 9.76
CA TRP A 357 21.75 2.45 10.43
C TRP A 357 22.71 1.56 9.63
N GLN A 358 22.24 0.43 9.06
CA GLN A 358 23.09 -0.53 8.31
C GLN A 358 23.30 -0.18 6.82
N ASN A 359 22.79 0.96 6.33
CA ASN A 359 22.90 1.31 4.91
C ASN A 359 24.35 1.38 4.52
N SER A 360 24.84 0.53 3.62
CA SER A 360 26.23 0.58 3.17
C SER A 360 26.33 1.27 1.82
N THR A 361 25.52 0.82 0.85
CA THR A 361 25.56 1.27 -0.55
C THR A 361 24.18 1.61 -1.13
N GLY A 362 23.10 1.47 -0.36
CA GLY A 362 21.74 1.79 -0.78
C GLY A 362 21.59 3.29 -1.12
N ASN A 363 20.84 3.58 -2.17
CA ASN A 363 20.64 4.93 -2.70
C ASN A 363 19.17 5.34 -2.63
N SER A 364 18.93 6.65 -2.55
CA SER A 364 17.60 7.24 -2.69
C SER A 364 16.56 6.71 -1.69
N ASN A 365 17.00 6.30 -0.50
CA ASN A 365 16.09 5.82 0.54
C ASN A 365 15.62 6.98 1.43
N THR A 366 14.35 6.97 1.79
CA THR A 366 13.73 7.92 2.72
C THR A 366 13.31 7.18 3.99
N ALA A 367 13.80 7.58 5.17
CA ALA A 367 13.49 6.95 6.45
C ALA A 367 13.17 7.97 7.55
N PHE A 368 11.93 8.04 8.00
CA PHE A 368 11.48 8.93 9.07
C PHE A 368 10.87 8.12 10.22
N GLY A 369 11.58 8.01 11.34
CA GLY A 369 11.12 7.26 12.51
C GLY A 369 12.26 6.56 13.24
N SER A 370 11.99 6.16 14.47
CA SER A 370 12.92 5.32 15.22
C SER A 370 13.04 3.95 14.53
N ILE A 371 14.27 3.49 14.31
CA ILE A 371 14.63 2.21 13.67
C ILE A 371 13.96 1.93 12.30
N ALA A 372 13.54 2.99 11.60
CA ALA A 372 13.04 2.89 10.23
C ALA A 372 14.18 2.48 9.28
N LEU A 373 13.94 1.46 8.45
CA LEU A 373 14.92 0.91 7.50
C LEU A 373 16.27 0.46 8.11
N ILE A 374 16.28 0.05 9.38
CA ILE A 374 17.54 -0.16 10.13
C ILE A 374 18.48 -1.21 9.50
N GLN A 375 17.94 -2.30 8.92
CA GLN A 375 18.73 -3.38 8.30
C GLN A 375 18.96 -3.21 6.78
N ASN A 376 18.63 -2.07 6.18
CA ASN A 376 18.91 -1.84 4.76
C ASN A 376 20.40 -1.84 4.50
N THR A 377 20.91 -2.77 3.69
CA THR A 377 22.34 -2.82 3.34
C THR A 377 22.59 -2.24 1.96
N THR A 378 21.81 -2.68 0.96
CA THR A 378 21.97 -2.33 -0.46
C THR A 378 20.67 -1.91 -1.14
N GLY A 379 19.51 -2.08 -0.48
CA GLY A 379 18.21 -1.72 -1.04
C GLY A 379 18.09 -0.24 -1.39
N LYS A 380 17.31 0.06 -2.43
CA LYS A 380 17.21 1.39 -3.05
C LYS A 380 15.76 1.83 -3.20
N GLU A 381 15.58 3.15 -3.23
CA GLU A 381 14.28 3.78 -3.53
C GLU A 381 13.16 3.33 -2.57
N ASN A 382 13.52 3.01 -1.33
CA ASN A 382 12.55 2.66 -0.30
C ASN A 382 12.11 3.90 0.47
N THR A 383 10.82 4.01 0.77
CA THR A 383 10.24 5.04 1.63
C THR A 383 9.69 4.40 2.89
N ALA A 384 10.23 4.75 4.06
CA ALA A 384 9.80 4.28 5.37
C ALA A 384 9.46 5.46 6.29
N VAL A 385 8.21 5.54 6.74
CA VAL A 385 7.73 6.60 7.63
C VAL A 385 6.95 5.97 8.78
N GLY A 386 7.53 5.96 9.97
CA GLY A 386 6.96 5.31 11.15
C GLY A 386 8.04 4.57 11.94
N LYS A 387 7.74 4.27 13.21
CA LYS A 387 8.61 3.41 14.02
C LYS A 387 8.65 2.00 13.41
N SER A 388 9.83 1.41 13.27
CA SER A 388 10.00 0.05 12.71
C SER A 388 9.42 -0.15 11.30
N ALA A 389 9.15 0.93 10.55
CA ALA A 389 8.75 0.80 9.15
C ALA A 389 9.92 0.22 8.34
N LEU A 390 9.67 -0.87 7.59
CA LEU A 390 10.69 -1.58 6.80
C LEU A 390 11.94 -2.02 7.61
N GLU A 391 11.76 -2.37 8.89
CA GLU A 391 12.85 -2.68 9.82
C GLU A 391 13.87 -3.71 9.28
N ASN A 392 13.38 -4.82 8.70
CA ASN A 392 14.21 -5.93 8.21
C ASN A 392 14.29 -5.99 6.68
N ASN A 393 14.44 -4.86 6.00
CA ASN A 393 14.67 -4.82 4.56
C ASN A 393 16.15 -4.88 4.21
N ALA A 394 16.69 -6.05 3.84
CA ALA A 394 18.12 -6.18 3.55
C ALA A 394 18.49 -5.67 2.15
N THR A 395 17.71 -6.08 1.14
CA THR A 395 18.01 -5.83 -0.29
C THR A 395 16.79 -5.40 -1.12
N GLY A 396 15.58 -5.42 -0.56
CA GLY A 396 14.35 -5.04 -1.27
C GLY A 396 14.40 -3.59 -1.78
N ASN A 397 13.79 -3.36 -2.94
CA ASN A 397 13.78 -2.07 -3.63
C ASN A 397 12.34 -1.57 -3.85
N TYR A 398 12.18 -0.25 -4.05
CA TYR A 398 10.92 0.38 -4.42
C TYR A 398 9.76 0.12 -3.44
N ASN A 399 10.07 -0.14 -2.17
CA ASN A 399 9.04 -0.39 -1.17
C ASN A 399 8.61 0.91 -0.47
N THR A 400 7.31 1.10 -0.31
CA THR A 400 6.73 2.20 0.47
C THR A 400 6.08 1.64 1.73
N ALA A 401 6.50 2.08 2.91
CA ALA A 401 5.98 1.70 4.21
C ALA A 401 5.67 2.93 5.06
N ILE A 402 4.40 3.18 5.35
CA ILE A 402 3.94 4.34 6.12
C ILE A 402 3.07 3.86 7.28
N GLY A 403 3.57 3.93 8.51
CA GLY A 403 2.89 3.47 9.72
C GLY A 403 3.84 2.73 10.67
N ASP A 404 3.41 2.57 11.92
CA ASP A 404 4.15 1.76 12.90
C ASP A 404 4.22 0.29 12.45
N SER A 405 5.44 -0.23 12.33
CA SER A 405 5.73 -1.60 11.86
C SER A 405 5.10 -1.96 10.52
N ALA A 406 4.86 -0.98 9.64
CA ALA A 406 4.46 -1.24 8.26
C ALA A 406 5.61 -1.96 7.54
N LEU A 407 5.30 -3.06 6.85
CA LEU A 407 6.26 -3.84 6.05
C LEU A 407 7.51 -4.31 6.84
N GLN A 408 7.34 -4.62 8.14
CA GLN A 408 8.44 -4.86 9.08
C GLN A 408 9.44 -5.96 8.66
N LEU A 409 8.99 -7.06 8.04
CA LEU A 409 9.80 -8.24 7.76
C LEU A 409 10.20 -8.45 6.29
N ASN A 410 10.26 -7.39 5.47
CA ASN A 410 10.49 -7.47 4.02
C ASN A 410 11.95 -7.69 3.62
N TYR A 411 12.46 -8.92 3.69
CA TYR A 411 13.88 -9.22 3.48
C TYR A 411 14.41 -8.80 2.10
N ASP A 412 13.74 -9.23 1.03
CA ASP A 412 14.11 -9.01 -0.37
C ASP A 412 12.92 -8.66 -1.29
N GLY A 413 11.70 -8.52 -0.75
CA GLY A 413 10.52 -8.16 -1.52
C GLY A 413 10.63 -6.77 -2.20
N ILE A 414 10.04 -6.65 -3.38
CA ILE A 414 10.15 -5.49 -4.27
C ILE A 414 8.76 -4.93 -4.60
N ASP A 415 8.66 -3.61 -4.82
CA ASP A 415 7.44 -2.93 -5.30
C ASP A 415 6.23 -3.11 -4.37
N ASN A 416 6.46 -3.22 -3.05
CA ASN A 416 5.38 -3.33 -2.08
C ASN A 416 5.01 -1.96 -1.49
N THR A 417 3.71 -1.68 -1.41
CA THR A 417 3.14 -0.50 -0.76
C THR A 417 2.36 -0.91 0.49
N ALA A 418 2.76 -0.44 1.66
CA ALA A 418 2.12 -0.68 2.94
C ALA A 418 1.81 0.65 3.64
N VAL A 419 0.54 0.95 3.89
CA VAL A 419 0.10 2.18 4.56
C VAL A 419 -0.87 1.82 5.68
N GLY A 420 -0.46 2.05 6.92
CA GLY A 420 -1.20 1.72 8.14
C GLY A 420 -0.37 0.89 9.11
N ALA A 421 -0.74 0.93 10.40
CA ALA A 421 -0.04 0.17 11.42
C ALA A 421 -0.11 -1.34 11.13
N PHE A 422 1.05 -2.00 11.11
CA PHE A 422 1.20 -3.42 10.80
C PHE A 422 0.64 -3.84 9.42
N ALA A 423 0.48 -2.92 8.47
CA ALA A 423 0.16 -3.27 7.09
C ALA A 423 1.32 -4.09 6.50
N LEU A 424 1.00 -5.24 5.90
CA LEU A 424 1.96 -6.14 5.23
C LEU A 424 3.18 -6.54 6.09
N ALA A 425 3.03 -6.58 7.42
CA ALA A 425 4.16 -6.67 8.35
C ALA A 425 5.00 -7.95 8.24
N LYS A 426 4.42 -9.07 7.77
CA LYS A 426 5.11 -10.37 7.65
C LYS A 426 5.53 -10.75 6.23
N ASN A 427 5.51 -9.82 5.29
CA ASN A 427 6.00 -10.07 3.93
C ASN A 427 7.49 -10.40 3.98
N ILE A 428 7.90 -11.61 3.56
CA ILE A 428 9.33 -12.00 3.54
C ILE A 428 9.90 -11.83 2.13
N HIS A 429 9.29 -12.49 1.14
CA HIS A 429 9.82 -12.64 -0.24
C HIS A 429 8.87 -12.16 -1.35
N SER A 430 7.75 -11.52 -1.00
CA SER A 430 6.70 -11.23 -1.97
C SER A 430 6.78 -9.84 -2.57
N ASN A 431 6.29 -9.73 -3.79
CA ASN A 431 6.39 -8.53 -4.62
C ASN A 431 5.01 -7.99 -5.01
N ASP A 432 4.98 -6.73 -5.45
CA ASP A 432 3.83 -6.09 -6.08
C ASP A 432 2.56 -6.04 -5.20
N ASN A 433 2.71 -6.05 -3.87
CA ASN A 433 1.56 -6.02 -2.97
C ASN A 433 1.20 -4.60 -2.54
N VAL A 434 -0.10 -4.30 -2.50
CA VAL A 434 -0.64 -3.05 -1.97
C VAL A 434 -1.47 -3.36 -0.73
N ALA A 435 -1.09 -2.85 0.43
CA ALA A 435 -1.77 -3.03 1.71
C ALA A 435 -2.05 -1.67 2.35
N ILE A 436 -3.31 -1.24 2.38
CA ILE A 436 -3.74 0.05 2.92
C ILE A 436 -4.79 -0.20 4.01
N GLY A 437 -4.43 0.09 5.26
CA GLY A 437 -5.26 -0.11 6.44
C GLY A 437 -4.53 -0.89 7.52
N LYS A 438 -4.95 -0.70 8.77
CA LYS A 438 -4.37 -1.44 9.91
C LYS A 438 -4.56 -2.95 9.72
N TYR A 439 -3.47 -3.71 9.83
CA TYR A 439 -3.41 -5.16 9.59
C TYR A 439 -3.87 -5.64 8.20
N ALA A 440 -3.92 -4.75 7.19
CA ALA A 440 -4.12 -5.19 5.81
C ALA A 440 -2.96 -6.12 5.42
N LEU A 441 -3.29 -7.30 4.88
CA LEU A 441 -2.33 -8.29 4.38
C LEU A 441 -1.26 -8.75 5.40
N TYR A 442 -1.61 -8.74 6.69
CA TYR A 442 -0.66 -8.91 7.80
C TYR A 442 0.16 -10.21 7.79
N LYS A 443 -0.44 -11.37 7.49
CA LYS A 443 0.24 -12.68 7.53
C LYS A 443 0.93 -13.09 6.24
N ASN A 444 0.92 -12.25 5.21
CA ASN A 444 1.44 -12.61 3.89
C ASN A 444 2.93 -12.89 3.96
N THR A 445 3.37 -14.12 3.65
CA THR A 445 4.79 -14.51 3.69
C THR A 445 5.40 -14.57 2.30
N ALA A 446 4.65 -15.03 1.30
CA ALA A 446 5.13 -15.20 -0.08
C ALA A 446 4.12 -14.84 -1.18
N GLY A 447 2.86 -14.51 -0.84
CA GLY A 447 1.84 -14.14 -1.83
C GLY A 447 2.14 -12.80 -2.51
N SER A 448 2.18 -12.77 -3.84
CA SER A 448 2.53 -11.59 -4.65
C SER A 448 1.33 -11.05 -5.43
N ALA A 449 1.42 -9.80 -5.86
CA ALA A 449 0.42 -9.10 -6.65
C ALA A 449 -0.97 -9.06 -5.98
N ASN A 450 -1.02 -8.87 -4.66
CA ASN A 450 -2.27 -8.74 -3.91
C ASN A 450 -2.58 -7.28 -3.57
N VAL A 451 -3.85 -6.90 -3.66
CA VAL A 451 -4.36 -5.59 -3.25
C VAL A 451 -5.27 -5.79 -2.04
N ALA A 452 -4.97 -5.16 -0.91
CA ALA A 452 -5.72 -5.21 0.33
C ALA A 452 -5.96 -3.79 0.85
N VAL A 453 -7.19 -3.29 0.75
CA VAL A 453 -7.58 -1.93 1.18
C VAL A 453 -8.71 -2.04 2.20
N GLY A 454 -8.40 -1.78 3.46
CA GLY A 454 -9.35 -1.87 4.58
C GLY A 454 -8.71 -2.47 5.83
N ASN A 455 -9.27 -2.18 6.99
CA ASN A 455 -8.79 -2.79 8.22
C ASN A 455 -9.02 -4.32 8.19
N ASN A 456 -7.95 -5.08 8.42
CA ASN A 456 -7.93 -6.55 8.33
C ASN A 456 -8.34 -7.13 6.96
N ALA A 457 -8.29 -6.35 5.88
CA ALA A 457 -8.45 -6.88 4.53
C ALA A 457 -7.33 -7.90 4.24
N LEU A 458 -7.70 -9.09 3.76
CA LEU A 458 -6.77 -10.14 3.35
C LEU A 458 -5.77 -10.58 4.46
N PHE A 459 -6.18 -10.46 5.73
CA PHE A 459 -5.33 -10.60 6.92
C PHE A 459 -4.53 -11.91 6.98
N SER A 460 -5.15 -13.04 6.66
CA SER A 460 -4.58 -14.38 6.85
C SER A 460 -3.80 -14.92 5.65
N ASN A 461 -3.70 -14.16 4.55
CA ASN A 461 -3.06 -14.65 3.32
C ASN A 461 -1.63 -15.06 3.63
N SER A 462 -1.20 -16.24 3.21
CA SER A 462 0.19 -16.68 3.36
C SER A 462 0.87 -16.75 2.00
N ASN A 463 0.20 -17.37 1.01
CA ASN A 463 0.76 -17.70 -0.30
C ASN A 463 -0.19 -17.38 -1.47
N GLY A 464 -1.42 -16.94 -1.22
CA GLY A 464 -2.36 -16.61 -2.29
C GLY A 464 -1.85 -15.43 -3.13
N ASN A 465 -1.96 -15.54 -4.45
CA ASN A 465 -1.54 -14.51 -5.40
C ASN A 465 -2.76 -13.88 -6.08
N TRP A 466 -2.57 -12.67 -6.63
CA TRP A 466 -3.57 -12.02 -7.50
C TRP A 466 -4.92 -11.81 -6.83
N ASN A 467 -4.96 -11.59 -5.52
CA ASN A 467 -6.19 -11.32 -4.79
C ASN A 467 -6.42 -9.81 -4.65
N THR A 468 -7.65 -9.36 -4.88
CA THR A 468 -8.09 -7.99 -4.60
C THR A 468 -9.11 -8.01 -3.48
N ALA A 469 -8.84 -7.34 -2.36
CA ALA A 469 -9.70 -7.24 -1.19
C ALA A 469 -9.89 -5.76 -0.82
N VAL A 470 -11.08 -5.20 -1.04
CA VAL A 470 -11.40 -3.80 -0.76
C VAL A 470 -12.62 -3.74 0.17
N GLY A 471 -12.38 -3.42 1.43
CA GLY A 471 -13.40 -3.37 2.47
C GLY A 471 -12.89 -3.88 3.82
N HIS A 472 -13.57 -3.50 4.90
CA HIS A 472 -13.26 -4.04 6.21
C HIS A 472 -13.53 -5.55 6.23
N LEU A 473 -12.52 -6.33 6.63
CA LEU A 473 -12.57 -7.79 6.73
C LEU A 473 -12.84 -8.54 5.40
N ALA A 474 -12.72 -7.88 4.25
CA ALA A 474 -12.80 -8.54 2.95
C ALA A 474 -11.66 -9.59 2.83
N LEU A 475 -12.00 -10.82 2.44
CA LEU A 475 -11.07 -11.95 2.32
C LEU A 475 -10.20 -12.24 3.57
N GLN A 476 -10.64 -11.87 4.78
CA GLN A 476 -9.82 -11.93 6.00
C GLN A 476 -9.19 -13.32 6.26
N SER A 477 -9.92 -14.39 5.97
CA SER A 477 -9.48 -15.77 6.27
C SER A 477 -8.72 -16.46 5.14
N ASN A 478 -8.52 -15.79 3.98
CA ASN A 478 -7.84 -16.40 2.83
C ASN A 478 -6.44 -16.82 3.24
N THR A 479 -6.05 -18.08 3.03
CA THR A 479 -4.68 -18.55 3.32
C THR A 479 -3.89 -18.75 2.03
N THR A 480 -4.41 -19.58 1.11
CA THR A 480 -3.74 -19.93 -0.15
C THR A 480 -4.57 -19.68 -1.41
N GLY A 481 -5.85 -19.33 -1.26
CA GLY A 481 -6.73 -19.01 -2.40
C GLY A 481 -6.15 -17.89 -3.27
N SER A 482 -6.23 -18.04 -4.59
CA SER A 482 -5.66 -17.09 -5.55
C SER A 482 -6.71 -16.59 -6.54
N ASN A 483 -6.44 -15.46 -7.19
CA ASN A 483 -7.32 -14.85 -8.19
C ASN A 483 -8.73 -14.52 -7.64
N ASN A 484 -8.85 -14.15 -6.37
CA ASN A 484 -10.13 -13.75 -5.79
C ASN A 484 -10.30 -12.22 -5.80
N THR A 485 -11.48 -11.74 -6.15
CA THR A 485 -11.87 -10.33 -6.02
C THR A 485 -12.96 -10.20 -4.99
N ALA A 486 -12.75 -9.44 -3.92
CA ALA A 486 -13.71 -9.19 -2.86
C ALA A 486 -13.82 -7.68 -2.59
N THR A 487 -14.95 -7.08 -2.90
CA THR A 487 -15.23 -5.67 -2.68
C THR A 487 -16.50 -5.51 -1.84
N GLY A 488 -16.38 -4.93 -0.65
CA GLY A 488 -17.48 -4.76 0.30
C GLY A 488 -17.11 -5.16 1.73
N TYR A 489 -17.93 -4.72 2.70
CA TYR A 489 -17.82 -5.16 4.09
C TYR A 489 -18.08 -6.69 4.16
N TYR A 490 -17.13 -7.43 4.74
CA TYR A 490 -17.22 -8.90 4.89
C TYR A 490 -17.37 -9.70 3.58
N ALA A 491 -17.07 -9.11 2.42
CA ALA A 491 -17.06 -9.83 1.16
C ALA A 491 -16.04 -10.99 1.21
N LEU A 492 -16.49 -12.21 0.94
CA LEU A 492 -15.67 -13.43 0.86
C LEU A 492 -14.81 -13.71 2.13
N ALA A 493 -15.28 -13.27 3.31
CA ALA A 493 -14.49 -13.22 4.54
C ALA A 493 -13.96 -14.58 5.05
N SER A 494 -14.69 -15.68 4.81
CA SER A 494 -14.34 -17.03 5.32
C SER A 494 -13.57 -17.90 4.33
N ASN A 495 -13.20 -17.37 3.15
CA ASN A 495 -12.49 -18.14 2.13
C ASN A 495 -11.16 -18.62 2.69
N ASN A 496 -10.87 -19.92 2.61
CA ASN A 496 -9.60 -20.47 3.08
C ASN A 496 -8.69 -20.75 1.87
N THR A 497 -9.18 -21.57 0.93
CA THR A 497 -8.41 -22.03 -0.24
C THR A 497 -9.13 -21.83 -1.57
N GLY A 498 -10.37 -21.34 -1.57
CA GLY A 498 -11.14 -21.10 -2.78
C GLY A 498 -10.44 -20.10 -3.71
N SER A 499 -10.51 -20.33 -5.01
CA SER A 499 -9.85 -19.51 -6.05
C SER A 499 -10.83 -19.09 -7.13
N TYR A 500 -10.49 -18.04 -7.88
CA TYR A 500 -11.30 -17.51 -8.98
C TYR A 500 -12.71 -17.04 -8.56
N ASN A 501 -12.87 -16.59 -7.32
CA ASN A 501 -14.15 -16.07 -6.85
C ASN A 501 -14.22 -14.55 -6.98
N THR A 502 -15.35 -14.03 -7.46
CA THR A 502 -15.69 -12.61 -7.47
C THR A 502 -16.84 -12.34 -6.51
N ALA A 503 -16.64 -11.51 -5.50
CA ALA A 503 -17.63 -11.09 -4.51
C ALA A 503 -17.69 -9.56 -4.44
N ASN A 504 -18.78 -8.96 -4.92
CA ASN A 504 -18.98 -7.53 -4.92
C ASN A 504 -20.30 -7.18 -4.23
N GLY A 505 -20.22 -6.71 -2.98
CA GLY A 505 -21.37 -6.40 -2.14
C GLY A 505 -21.11 -6.70 -0.66
N ILE A 506 -21.95 -6.15 0.21
CA ILE A 506 -21.91 -6.46 1.64
C ILE A 506 -22.29 -7.93 1.84
N ASP A 507 -21.48 -8.68 2.60
CA ASP A 507 -21.68 -10.11 2.85
C ASP A 507 -21.78 -10.99 1.59
N ALA A 508 -21.34 -10.51 0.43
CA ALA A 508 -21.30 -11.33 -0.78
C ALA A 508 -20.33 -12.50 -0.55
N LEU A 509 -20.82 -13.74 -0.74
CA LEU A 509 -20.02 -14.97 -0.67
C LEU A 509 -19.31 -15.19 0.69
N SER A 510 -19.81 -14.60 1.79
CA SER A 510 -19.04 -14.41 3.03
C SER A 510 -18.70 -15.70 3.80
N THR A 511 -19.44 -16.79 3.62
CA THR A 511 -19.15 -18.08 4.27
C THR A 511 -18.42 -19.08 3.37
N ASN A 512 -18.07 -18.73 2.13
CA ASN A 512 -17.38 -19.65 1.21
C ASN A 512 -16.05 -20.06 1.81
N THR A 513 -15.78 -21.35 1.95
CA THR A 513 -14.53 -21.86 2.53
C THR A 513 -13.59 -22.38 1.45
N THR A 514 -14.10 -23.20 0.53
CA THR A 514 -13.30 -23.87 -0.52
C THR A 514 -13.91 -23.82 -1.92
N GLY A 515 -15.12 -23.25 -2.09
CA GLY A 515 -15.74 -23.15 -3.41
C GLY A 515 -14.92 -22.28 -4.36
N ASN A 516 -14.82 -22.70 -5.63
CA ASN A 516 -14.09 -22.01 -6.68
C ASN A 516 -15.04 -21.46 -7.75
N ASP A 517 -14.55 -20.51 -8.55
CA ASP A 517 -15.22 -20.04 -9.78
C ASP A 517 -16.62 -19.44 -9.53
N ASN A 518 -16.87 -18.87 -8.36
CA ASN A 518 -18.15 -18.26 -8.04
C ASN A 518 -18.15 -16.75 -8.32
N THR A 519 -19.21 -16.23 -8.93
CA THR A 519 -19.47 -14.80 -9.09
C THR A 519 -20.68 -14.40 -8.27
N ALA A 520 -20.51 -13.50 -7.30
CA ALA A 520 -21.53 -12.97 -6.40
C ALA A 520 -21.53 -11.44 -6.46
N ILE A 521 -22.56 -10.84 -7.05
CA ILE A 521 -22.69 -9.39 -7.21
C ILE A 521 -24.03 -8.94 -6.61
N GLY A 522 -23.98 -8.25 -5.48
CA GLY A 522 -25.14 -7.81 -4.72
C GLY A 522 -25.00 -8.08 -3.23
N ALA A 523 -25.75 -7.35 -2.40
CA ALA A 523 -25.75 -7.58 -0.96
C ALA A 523 -26.29 -8.99 -0.66
N ASN A 524 -25.58 -9.75 0.18
CA ASN A 524 -25.90 -11.12 0.56
C ASN A 524 -26.04 -12.12 -0.62
N ALA A 525 -25.53 -11.81 -1.81
CA ALA A 525 -25.49 -12.75 -2.93
C ALA A 525 -24.58 -13.93 -2.55
N LEU A 526 -25.06 -15.17 -2.74
CA LEU A 526 -24.33 -16.40 -2.40
C LEU A 526 -23.82 -16.46 -0.93
N LYS A 527 -24.47 -15.75 0.00
CA LYS A 527 -23.97 -15.56 1.37
C LYS A 527 -23.55 -16.86 2.07
N TYR A 528 -24.41 -17.88 2.01
CA TYR A 528 -24.23 -19.15 2.70
C TYR A 528 -23.60 -20.27 1.86
N ASN A 529 -22.84 -19.91 0.82
CA ASN A 529 -22.00 -20.87 0.09
C ASN A 529 -20.91 -21.42 0.99
N ASN A 530 -20.80 -22.75 1.11
CA ASN A 530 -19.71 -23.40 1.83
C ASN A 530 -18.67 -23.90 0.84
N THR A 531 -19.07 -24.81 -0.05
CA THR A 531 -18.18 -25.51 -0.99
C THR A 531 -18.69 -25.54 -2.43
N GLY A 532 -19.88 -25.01 -2.72
CA GLY A 532 -20.43 -24.96 -4.07
C GLY A 532 -19.51 -24.17 -5.01
N GLY A 533 -19.27 -24.71 -6.21
CA GLY A 533 -18.40 -24.09 -7.22
C GLY A 533 -19.15 -23.71 -8.49
N SER A 534 -18.55 -22.81 -9.28
CA SER A 534 -19.05 -22.43 -10.61
C SER A 534 -20.46 -21.81 -10.61
N ASN A 535 -20.82 -21.08 -9.54
CA ASN A 535 -22.11 -20.40 -9.45
C ASN A 535 -22.02 -18.93 -9.86
N THR A 536 -23.04 -18.42 -10.55
CA THR A 536 -23.22 -16.99 -10.85
C THR A 536 -24.46 -16.47 -10.14
N ALA A 537 -24.32 -15.45 -9.30
CA ALA A 537 -25.41 -14.85 -8.51
C ALA A 537 -25.31 -13.32 -8.62
N VAL A 538 -26.26 -12.72 -9.35
CA VAL A 538 -26.34 -11.27 -9.57
C VAL A 538 -27.69 -10.78 -9.08
N GLY A 539 -27.68 -9.94 -8.05
CA GLY A 539 -28.87 -9.41 -7.39
C GLY A 539 -28.79 -9.50 -5.87
N GLU A 540 -29.63 -8.72 -5.19
CA GLU A 540 -29.75 -8.81 -3.73
C GLU A 540 -30.28 -10.20 -3.34
N ALA A 541 -29.54 -10.86 -2.44
CA ALA A 541 -29.84 -12.20 -1.93
C ALA A 541 -30.14 -13.26 -3.03
N SER A 542 -29.57 -13.14 -4.23
CA SER A 542 -29.59 -14.22 -5.23
C SER A 542 -28.75 -15.40 -4.73
N LEU A 543 -29.24 -16.63 -4.89
CA LEU A 543 -28.57 -17.87 -4.45
C LEU A 543 -28.20 -17.91 -2.95
N HIS A 544 -28.97 -17.21 -2.09
CA HIS A 544 -28.60 -16.90 -0.71
C HIS A 544 -28.21 -18.11 0.17
N TYR A 545 -28.97 -19.21 0.09
CA TYR A 545 -28.79 -20.40 0.94
C TYR A 545 -28.03 -21.57 0.29
N ASN A 546 -27.38 -21.35 -0.86
CA ASN A 546 -26.66 -22.41 -1.58
C ASN A 546 -25.52 -22.94 -0.73
N THR A 547 -25.57 -24.18 -0.25
CA THR A 547 -24.51 -24.73 0.62
C THR A 547 -23.43 -25.44 -0.21
N THR A 548 -23.83 -26.41 -1.02
CA THR A 548 -22.93 -27.24 -1.85
C THR A 548 -23.31 -27.31 -3.33
N GLY A 549 -24.46 -26.74 -3.72
CA GLY A 549 -24.91 -26.72 -5.11
C GLY A 549 -23.90 -26.01 -6.04
N GLY A 550 -23.68 -26.56 -7.23
CA GLY A 550 -22.76 -26.01 -8.22
C GLY A 550 -23.41 -25.72 -9.57
N TYR A 551 -22.72 -24.97 -10.43
CA TYR A 551 -23.17 -24.66 -11.80
C TYR A 551 -24.53 -23.95 -11.88
N ASN A 552 -24.92 -23.20 -10.85
CA ASN A 552 -26.18 -22.47 -10.87
C ASN A 552 -25.99 -21.03 -11.36
N THR A 553 -26.93 -20.52 -12.14
CA THR A 553 -26.99 -19.10 -12.57
C THR A 553 -28.25 -18.45 -12.03
N ALA A 554 -28.13 -17.46 -11.15
CA ALA A 554 -29.22 -16.61 -10.68
C ALA A 554 -28.97 -15.14 -11.02
N ASN A 555 -29.91 -14.52 -11.71
CA ASN A 555 -29.90 -13.10 -12.04
C ASN A 555 -31.26 -12.48 -11.69
N GLY A 556 -31.29 -11.70 -10.61
CA GLY A 556 -32.48 -11.05 -10.08
C GLY A 556 -32.54 -11.12 -8.55
N THR A 557 -33.27 -10.17 -7.95
CA THR A 557 -33.49 -10.16 -6.50
C THR A 557 -34.13 -11.46 -6.03
N ARG A 558 -33.47 -12.14 -5.10
CA ARG A 558 -33.89 -13.42 -4.52
C ARG A 558 -34.19 -14.52 -5.55
N ALA A 559 -33.54 -14.46 -6.72
CA ALA A 559 -33.53 -15.58 -7.66
C ALA A 559 -32.79 -16.77 -7.03
N LEU A 560 -33.37 -17.97 -7.11
CA LEU A 560 -32.82 -19.21 -6.58
C LEU A 560 -32.47 -19.15 -5.07
N TYR A 561 -33.26 -18.39 -4.30
CA TYR A 561 -32.96 -18.00 -2.91
C TYR A 561 -32.72 -19.17 -1.94
N ALA A 562 -33.54 -20.21 -2.00
CA ALA A 562 -33.53 -21.33 -1.03
C ALA A 562 -32.70 -22.55 -1.46
N ASN A 563 -31.95 -22.47 -2.57
CA ASN A 563 -31.19 -23.61 -3.08
C ASN A 563 -30.19 -24.07 -2.04
N THR A 564 -30.16 -25.35 -1.70
CA THR A 564 -29.17 -25.88 -0.76
C THR A 564 -28.14 -26.71 -1.52
N THR A 565 -28.58 -27.76 -2.20
CA THR A 565 -27.71 -28.70 -2.93
C THR A 565 -28.04 -28.83 -4.42
N GLY A 566 -29.08 -28.17 -4.91
CA GLY A 566 -29.45 -28.20 -6.34
C GLY A 566 -28.33 -27.66 -7.24
N TYR A 567 -28.18 -28.23 -8.43
CA TYR A 567 -27.13 -27.90 -9.39
C TYR A 567 -27.68 -27.68 -10.80
N GLU A 568 -26.91 -27.00 -11.64
CA GLU A 568 -27.24 -26.75 -13.06
C GLU A 568 -28.60 -26.02 -13.27
N ASN A 569 -29.01 -25.19 -12.30
CA ASN A 569 -30.24 -24.40 -12.44
C ASN A 569 -29.96 -22.99 -12.99
N VAL A 570 -30.82 -22.52 -13.89
CA VAL A 570 -30.82 -21.15 -14.43
C VAL A 570 -32.08 -20.42 -13.95
N ALA A 571 -31.91 -19.31 -13.25
CA ALA A 571 -32.97 -18.50 -12.66
C ALA A 571 -32.78 -17.02 -13.04
N ILE A 572 -33.52 -16.52 -14.03
CA ILE A 572 -33.41 -15.14 -14.52
C ILE A 572 -34.74 -14.42 -14.28
N GLY A 573 -34.77 -13.49 -13.33
CA GLY A 573 -35.95 -12.75 -12.92
C GLY A 573 -36.09 -12.68 -11.40
N GLY A 574 -36.79 -11.66 -10.90
CA GLY A 574 -37.05 -11.56 -9.47
C GLY A 574 -37.86 -12.76 -8.97
N LEU A 575 -37.40 -13.39 -7.88
CA LEU A 575 -38.10 -14.52 -7.24
C LEU A 575 -38.31 -15.75 -8.15
N SER A 576 -37.56 -15.88 -9.26
CA SER A 576 -37.55 -17.11 -10.06
C SER A 576 -36.88 -18.24 -9.30
N LEU A 577 -37.44 -19.45 -9.33
CA LEU A 577 -36.96 -20.63 -8.58
C LEU A 577 -36.75 -20.37 -7.08
N LEU A 578 -37.57 -19.50 -6.47
CA LEU A 578 -37.39 -19.02 -5.09
C LEU A 578 -37.21 -20.14 -4.05
N GLN A 579 -38.02 -21.20 -4.13
CA GLN A 579 -38.08 -22.28 -3.13
C GLN A 579 -37.29 -23.55 -3.52
N ASN A 580 -36.49 -23.51 -4.59
CA ASN A 580 -35.73 -24.69 -5.02
C ASN A 580 -34.79 -25.10 -3.90
N THR A 581 -34.83 -26.32 -3.41
CA THR A 581 -33.91 -26.80 -2.36
C THR A 581 -32.89 -27.77 -2.98
N THR A 582 -33.36 -28.84 -3.62
CA THR A 582 -32.52 -29.89 -4.21
C THR A 582 -32.76 -30.13 -5.69
N GLY A 583 -33.73 -29.45 -6.31
CA GLY A 583 -34.01 -29.59 -7.74
C GLY A 583 -32.82 -29.21 -8.61
N TYR A 584 -32.64 -29.90 -9.74
CA TYR A 584 -31.52 -29.68 -10.68
C TYR A 584 -32.00 -29.57 -12.14
N ASN A 585 -31.15 -29.02 -13.00
CA ASN A 585 -31.42 -28.84 -14.44
C ASN A 585 -32.70 -28.04 -14.76
N ASN A 586 -33.10 -27.12 -13.89
CA ASN A 586 -34.26 -26.27 -14.15
C ASN A 586 -33.84 -24.95 -14.82
N THR A 587 -34.53 -24.56 -15.88
CA THR A 587 -34.41 -23.24 -16.52
C THR A 587 -35.67 -22.42 -16.26
N ALA A 588 -35.57 -21.36 -15.47
CA ALA A 588 -36.66 -20.45 -15.14
C ALA A 588 -36.29 -19.01 -15.52
N THR A 589 -36.96 -18.45 -16.53
CA THR A 589 -36.77 -17.07 -16.98
C THR A 589 -38.09 -16.31 -16.91
N GLY A 590 -38.15 -15.26 -16.11
CA GLY A 590 -39.32 -14.44 -15.83
C GLY A 590 -39.60 -14.34 -14.33
N THR A 591 -40.18 -13.21 -13.90
CA THR A 591 -40.55 -12.99 -12.50
C THR A 591 -41.52 -14.07 -12.03
N TYR A 592 -41.23 -14.68 -10.87
CA TYR A 592 -41.99 -15.80 -10.31
C TYR A 592 -42.08 -17.06 -11.18
N SER A 593 -41.20 -17.24 -12.16
CA SER A 593 -41.10 -18.51 -12.89
C SER A 593 -40.58 -19.62 -11.96
N LEU A 594 -41.24 -20.78 -11.91
CA LEU A 594 -40.92 -21.91 -11.01
C LEU A 594 -40.84 -21.56 -9.51
N ALA A 595 -41.57 -20.54 -9.04
CA ALA A 595 -41.37 -19.99 -7.69
C ALA A 595 -41.50 -21.02 -6.54
N SER A 596 -42.42 -22.00 -6.66
CA SER A 596 -42.66 -23.02 -5.63
C SER A 596 -41.86 -24.32 -5.81
N ASN A 597 -41.01 -24.44 -6.85
CA ASN A 597 -40.27 -25.67 -7.11
C ASN A 597 -39.41 -26.02 -5.91
N SER A 598 -39.55 -27.21 -5.34
CA SER A 598 -38.72 -27.65 -4.21
C SER A 598 -37.72 -28.71 -4.66
N THR A 599 -38.21 -29.75 -5.33
CA THR A 599 -37.41 -30.93 -5.75
C THR A 599 -37.60 -31.33 -7.22
N GLY A 600 -38.41 -30.58 -7.99
CA GLY A 600 -38.64 -30.86 -9.41
C GLY A 600 -37.38 -30.62 -10.23
N ASN A 601 -37.16 -31.44 -11.26
CA ASN A 601 -35.96 -31.43 -12.11
C ASN A 601 -36.31 -31.26 -13.57
N ASP A 602 -35.34 -30.83 -14.37
CA ASP A 602 -35.42 -30.83 -15.84
C ASP A 602 -36.62 -30.02 -16.38
N ASN A 603 -37.04 -28.98 -15.66
CA ASN A 603 -38.15 -28.12 -16.09
C ASN A 603 -37.64 -26.88 -16.83
N THR A 604 -38.28 -26.54 -17.95
CA THR A 604 -38.04 -25.29 -18.70
C THR A 604 -39.27 -24.39 -18.58
N ALA A 605 -39.10 -23.17 -18.07
CA ALA A 605 -40.18 -22.22 -17.81
C ALA A 605 -39.79 -20.80 -18.20
N LEU A 606 -40.35 -20.32 -19.30
CA LEU A 606 -40.05 -19.01 -19.87
C LEU A 606 -41.32 -18.16 -19.91
N GLY A 607 -41.41 -17.17 -19.03
CA GLY A 607 -42.56 -16.26 -18.91
C GLY A 607 -42.81 -15.81 -17.48
N ASN A 608 -43.70 -14.82 -17.31
CA ASN A 608 -44.14 -14.41 -15.98
C ASN A 608 -45.05 -15.49 -15.38
N GLN A 609 -44.77 -15.89 -14.14
CA GLN A 609 -45.54 -16.89 -13.40
C GLN A 609 -45.71 -18.24 -14.14
N THR A 610 -44.79 -18.64 -15.00
CA THR A 610 -44.78 -19.99 -15.58
C THR A 610 -44.46 -21.04 -14.54
N LEU A 611 -45.17 -22.17 -14.55
CA LEU A 611 -44.90 -23.30 -13.63
C LEU A 611 -44.88 -22.86 -12.14
N TYR A 612 -45.67 -21.85 -11.78
CA TYR A 612 -45.59 -21.15 -10.49
C TYR A 612 -45.70 -22.09 -9.29
N SER A 613 -46.68 -23.00 -9.31
CA SER A 613 -46.99 -23.93 -8.20
C SER A 613 -46.26 -25.27 -8.28
N ASN A 614 -45.31 -25.47 -9.20
CA ASN A 614 -44.59 -26.75 -9.33
C ASN A 614 -43.90 -27.07 -8.01
N VAL A 615 -44.09 -28.26 -7.45
CA VAL A 615 -43.42 -28.69 -6.20
C VAL A 615 -42.37 -29.74 -6.52
N ALA A 616 -42.77 -30.82 -7.18
CA ALA A 616 -41.93 -31.96 -7.52
C ALA A 616 -42.07 -32.44 -8.99
N GLY A 617 -42.91 -31.78 -9.80
CA GLY A 617 -43.05 -32.09 -11.22
C GLY A 617 -41.72 -31.95 -11.97
N TYR A 618 -41.48 -32.82 -12.95
CA TYR A 618 -40.23 -32.89 -13.71
C TYR A 618 -40.45 -32.99 -15.21
N ASN A 619 -39.44 -32.69 -16.02
CA ASN A 619 -39.51 -32.73 -17.49
C ASN A 619 -40.63 -31.87 -18.11
N ASN A 620 -41.06 -30.79 -17.45
CA ASN A 620 -42.09 -29.91 -18.00
C ASN A 620 -41.48 -28.77 -18.82
N THR A 621 -42.08 -28.44 -19.97
CA THR A 621 -41.73 -27.27 -20.79
C THR A 621 -42.90 -26.29 -20.84
N ALA A 622 -42.76 -25.11 -20.24
CA ALA A 622 -43.76 -24.06 -20.20
C ALA A 622 -43.23 -22.74 -20.81
N LEU A 623 -43.92 -22.20 -21.81
CA LEU A 623 -43.58 -20.95 -22.50
C LEU A 623 -44.80 -20.04 -22.60
N GLY A 624 -44.73 -18.85 -22.01
CA GLY A 624 -45.77 -17.83 -22.03
C GLY A 624 -46.36 -17.53 -20.65
N THR A 625 -47.01 -16.38 -20.48
CA THR A 625 -47.54 -15.96 -19.18
C THR A 625 -48.51 -16.99 -18.59
N LYS A 626 -48.25 -17.41 -17.36
CA LYS A 626 -49.07 -18.40 -16.61
C LYS A 626 -49.28 -19.73 -17.35
N ALA A 627 -48.37 -20.12 -18.24
CA ALA A 627 -48.37 -21.48 -18.78
C ALA A 627 -48.07 -22.47 -17.63
N LEU A 628 -48.88 -23.52 -17.53
CA LEU A 628 -48.75 -24.58 -16.51
C LEU A 628 -48.80 -24.07 -15.06
N PHE A 629 -49.56 -22.99 -14.79
CA PHE A 629 -49.52 -22.23 -13.53
C PHE A 629 -49.75 -23.07 -12.26
N LEU A 630 -50.78 -23.93 -12.24
CA LEU A 630 -51.18 -24.70 -11.06
C LEU A 630 -50.55 -26.10 -10.95
N ASN A 631 -49.61 -26.47 -11.84
CA ASN A 631 -49.00 -27.80 -11.80
C ASN A 631 -48.28 -27.98 -10.48
N THR A 632 -48.55 -29.06 -9.76
CA THR A 632 -47.89 -29.37 -8.49
C THR A 632 -46.91 -30.53 -8.66
N ASN A 633 -47.37 -31.64 -9.24
CA ASN A 633 -46.59 -32.88 -9.39
C ASN A 633 -46.62 -33.47 -10.80
N GLY A 634 -47.34 -32.86 -11.75
CA GLY A 634 -47.40 -33.35 -13.12
C GLY A 634 -46.04 -33.29 -13.81
N PHE A 635 -45.78 -34.26 -14.70
CA PHE A 635 -44.50 -34.42 -15.38
C PHE A 635 -44.65 -34.63 -16.89
N SER A 636 -43.57 -34.33 -17.62
CA SER A 636 -43.50 -34.49 -19.08
C SER A 636 -44.58 -33.72 -19.85
N ASN A 637 -45.01 -32.55 -19.35
CA ASN A 637 -45.99 -31.72 -20.04
C ASN A 637 -45.32 -30.59 -20.86
N ILE A 638 -45.87 -30.29 -22.03
CA ILE A 638 -45.49 -29.17 -22.89
C ILE A 638 -46.66 -28.18 -22.93
N ALA A 639 -46.44 -26.92 -22.55
CA ALA A 639 -47.42 -25.84 -22.62
C ALA A 639 -46.81 -24.59 -23.23
N VAL A 640 -47.25 -24.22 -24.41
CA VAL A 640 -46.76 -23.07 -25.17
C VAL A 640 -47.93 -22.16 -25.51
N GLY A 641 -47.99 -20.99 -24.88
CA GLY A 641 -49.06 -20.02 -25.03
C GLY A 641 -49.53 -19.46 -23.67
N SER A 642 -50.14 -18.27 -23.69
CA SER A 642 -50.72 -17.69 -22.47
C SER A 642 -51.79 -18.61 -21.89
N ASN A 643 -51.67 -18.92 -20.60
CA ASN A 643 -52.54 -19.85 -19.86
C ASN A 643 -52.72 -21.23 -20.51
N ALA A 644 -51.79 -21.69 -21.34
CA ALA A 644 -51.79 -23.08 -21.80
C ALA A 644 -51.62 -24.01 -20.58
N LEU A 645 -52.47 -25.03 -20.48
CA LEU A 645 -52.48 -26.00 -19.38
C LEU A 645 -52.61 -25.40 -17.96
N TYR A 646 -53.30 -24.26 -17.82
CA TYR A 646 -53.34 -23.44 -16.59
C TYR A 646 -53.71 -24.21 -15.32
N SER A 647 -54.74 -25.06 -15.39
CA SER A 647 -55.33 -25.73 -14.21
C SER A 647 -54.79 -27.13 -13.93
N ASN A 648 -53.72 -27.54 -14.62
CA ASN A 648 -53.12 -28.86 -14.43
C ASN A 648 -52.59 -28.98 -13.01
N THR A 649 -52.90 -30.06 -12.29
CA THR A 649 -52.39 -30.26 -10.92
C THR A 649 -51.41 -31.42 -10.85
N THR A 650 -51.78 -32.59 -11.36
CA THR A 650 -50.97 -33.83 -11.28
C THR A 650 -50.92 -34.62 -12.59
N SER A 651 -51.35 -34.02 -13.69
CA SER A 651 -51.52 -34.74 -14.96
C SER A 651 -50.25 -34.73 -15.80
N ASN A 652 -50.09 -35.74 -16.67
CA ASN A 652 -48.80 -36.04 -17.31
C ASN A 652 -48.91 -36.16 -18.83
N HIS A 653 -47.77 -35.98 -19.52
CA HIS A 653 -47.62 -36.23 -20.96
C HIS A 653 -48.56 -35.41 -21.87
N ASN A 654 -49.01 -34.23 -21.44
CA ASN A 654 -49.86 -33.39 -22.29
C ASN A 654 -49.03 -32.44 -23.15
N THR A 655 -49.50 -32.17 -24.36
CA THR A 655 -48.96 -31.13 -25.26
C THR A 655 -50.04 -30.10 -25.55
N ALA A 656 -49.89 -28.88 -25.04
CA ALA A 656 -50.77 -27.74 -25.26
C ALA A 656 -50.01 -26.63 -26.01
N LEU A 657 -50.38 -26.36 -27.26
CA LEU A 657 -49.81 -25.30 -28.09
C LEU A 657 -50.91 -24.34 -28.53
N GLY A 658 -51.01 -23.19 -27.89
CA GLY A 658 -52.00 -22.16 -28.17
C GLY A 658 -52.50 -21.44 -26.91
N ILE A 659 -53.08 -20.26 -27.08
CA ILE A 659 -53.70 -19.50 -25.97
C ILE A 659 -54.88 -20.31 -25.43
N ASN A 660 -54.87 -20.54 -24.11
CA ASN A 660 -55.89 -21.30 -23.37
C ASN A 660 -56.11 -22.74 -23.88
N ALA A 661 -55.14 -23.34 -24.57
CA ALA A 661 -55.20 -24.77 -24.89
C ALA A 661 -55.14 -25.60 -23.59
N LEU A 662 -56.05 -26.57 -23.43
CA LEU A 662 -56.18 -27.40 -22.21
C LEU A 662 -56.31 -26.60 -20.89
N TYR A 663 -56.96 -25.44 -20.92
CA TYR A 663 -57.01 -24.52 -19.78
C TYR A 663 -57.55 -25.16 -18.47
N TYR A 664 -58.65 -25.91 -18.54
CA TYR A 664 -59.30 -26.52 -17.38
C TYR A 664 -58.89 -27.97 -17.10
N ASN A 665 -57.84 -28.48 -17.76
CA ASN A 665 -57.36 -29.84 -17.52
C ASN A 665 -56.74 -29.96 -16.13
N THR A 666 -57.32 -30.79 -15.26
CA THR A 666 -56.81 -31.04 -13.90
C THR A 666 -56.02 -32.34 -13.84
N THR A 667 -56.60 -33.46 -14.29
CA THR A 667 -56.00 -34.81 -14.19
C THR A 667 -55.92 -35.59 -15.52
N GLY A 668 -56.49 -35.08 -16.61
CA GLY A 668 -56.46 -35.76 -17.91
C GLY A 668 -55.06 -35.79 -18.50
N SER A 669 -54.55 -36.97 -18.85
CA SER A 669 -53.16 -37.22 -19.28
C SER A 669 -53.05 -37.62 -20.75
N SER A 670 -51.86 -37.47 -21.32
CA SER A 670 -51.54 -37.85 -22.71
C SER A 670 -52.38 -37.14 -23.78
N ASN A 671 -52.87 -35.91 -23.51
CA ASN A 671 -53.64 -35.14 -24.47
C ASN A 671 -52.75 -34.26 -25.36
N ILE A 672 -53.11 -34.11 -26.64
CA ILE A 672 -52.49 -33.19 -27.59
C ILE A 672 -53.54 -32.14 -27.98
N ALA A 673 -53.28 -30.87 -27.70
CA ALA A 673 -54.13 -29.73 -28.03
C ALA A 673 -53.30 -28.67 -28.76
N ILE A 674 -53.49 -28.54 -30.07
CA ILE A 674 -52.77 -27.59 -30.93
C ILE A 674 -53.79 -26.63 -31.54
N GLY A 675 -53.77 -25.36 -31.12
CA GLY A 675 -54.71 -24.33 -31.53
C GLY A 675 -55.25 -23.54 -30.33
N SER A 676 -55.69 -22.30 -30.57
CA SER A 676 -56.32 -21.50 -29.50
C SER A 676 -57.58 -22.19 -28.99
N GLN A 677 -57.67 -22.35 -27.67
CA GLN A 677 -58.80 -22.98 -26.99
C GLN A 677 -59.09 -24.44 -27.42
N ALA A 678 -58.13 -25.15 -28.01
CA ALA A 678 -58.25 -26.59 -28.25
C ALA A 678 -58.35 -27.33 -26.89
N LEU A 679 -59.31 -28.25 -26.76
CA LEU A 679 -59.60 -29.00 -25.52
C LEU A 679 -59.78 -28.11 -24.26
N ASN A 680 -60.30 -26.89 -24.40
CA ASN A 680 -60.33 -25.90 -23.31
C ASN A 680 -60.99 -26.39 -22.01
N ASN A 681 -62.15 -27.06 -22.12
CA ASN A 681 -62.93 -27.55 -20.98
C ASN A 681 -62.64 -29.01 -20.61
N ASN A 682 -61.64 -29.65 -21.23
CA ASN A 682 -61.30 -31.04 -20.88
C ASN A 682 -60.70 -31.10 -19.48
N SER A 683 -61.47 -31.51 -18.48
CA SER A 683 -61.03 -31.61 -17.08
C SER A 683 -60.30 -32.92 -16.74
N VAL A 684 -60.75 -34.04 -17.31
CA VAL A 684 -60.33 -35.41 -16.90
C VAL A 684 -60.05 -36.36 -18.06
N GLY A 685 -60.43 -36.01 -19.29
CA GLY A 685 -60.30 -36.89 -20.45
C GLY A 685 -58.84 -37.15 -20.83
N ASP A 686 -58.53 -38.40 -21.16
CA ASP A 686 -57.19 -38.87 -21.49
C ASP A 686 -57.03 -39.11 -22.99
N GLN A 687 -55.78 -39.03 -23.48
CA GLN A 687 -55.40 -39.51 -24.82
C GLN A 687 -56.12 -38.81 -25.99
N ASN A 688 -56.67 -37.61 -25.78
CA ASN A 688 -57.36 -36.87 -26.82
C ASN A 688 -56.38 -36.10 -27.71
N ILE A 689 -56.64 -36.04 -29.01
CA ILE A 689 -55.88 -35.26 -30.00
C ILE A 689 -56.82 -34.22 -30.62
N ALA A 690 -56.56 -32.95 -30.37
CA ALA A 690 -57.27 -31.81 -30.95
C ALA A 690 -56.27 -30.93 -31.72
N ILE A 691 -56.43 -30.84 -33.04
CA ILE A 691 -55.57 -30.02 -33.91
C ILE A 691 -56.46 -29.03 -34.66
N GLY A 692 -56.46 -27.77 -34.23
CA GLY A 692 -57.28 -26.68 -34.74
C GLY A 692 -57.85 -25.83 -33.60
N GLY A 693 -58.04 -24.54 -33.84
CA GLY A 693 -58.69 -23.67 -32.85
C GLY A 693 -60.10 -24.17 -32.51
N LEU A 694 -60.48 -24.12 -31.24
CA LEU A 694 -61.77 -24.62 -30.73
C LEU A 694 -62.07 -26.11 -31.01
N SER A 695 -61.07 -26.90 -31.41
CA SER A 695 -61.23 -28.34 -31.63
C SER A 695 -61.42 -29.07 -30.30
N LEU A 696 -62.36 -30.01 -30.24
CA LEU A 696 -62.76 -30.75 -29.02
C LEU A 696 -63.02 -29.85 -27.80
N PHE A 697 -63.58 -28.65 -27.99
CA PHE A 697 -63.65 -27.61 -26.95
C PHE A 697 -64.25 -28.10 -25.61
N ASN A 698 -65.28 -28.95 -25.66
CA ASN A 698 -65.99 -29.52 -24.50
C ASN A 698 -65.73 -31.02 -24.25
N SER A 699 -64.76 -31.64 -24.94
CA SER A 699 -64.56 -33.09 -24.82
C SER A 699 -63.98 -33.47 -23.45
N HIS A 700 -64.64 -34.40 -22.75
CA HIS A 700 -64.16 -35.07 -21.54
C HIS A 700 -63.93 -36.58 -21.74
N GLY A 701 -64.26 -37.10 -22.92
CA GLY A 701 -64.03 -38.49 -23.30
C GLY A 701 -62.56 -38.88 -23.43
N VAL A 702 -62.31 -40.15 -23.75
CA VAL A 702 -60.98 -40.75 -23.88
C VAL A 702 -60.69 -41.14 -25.33
N ASN A 703 -59.46 -40.89 -25.79
CA ASN A 703 -58.98 -41.29 -27.11
C ASN A 703 -59.82 -40.72 -28.28
N ASN A 704 -60.25 -39.47 -28.15
CA ASN A 704 -60.93 -38.75 -29.22
C ASN A 704 -59.92 -37.98 -30.08
N ILE A 705 -60.03 -38.10 -31.40
CA ILE A 705 -59.17 -37.42 -32.37
C ILE A 705 -60.02 -36.45 -33.20
N ALA A 706 -59.71 -35.16 -33.16
CA ALA A 706 -60.30 -34.17 -34.04
C ALA A 706 -59.26 -33.27 -34.71
N ILE A 707 -59.39 -33.08 -36.02
CA ILE A 707 -58.49 -32.26 -36.83
C ILE A 707 -59.33 -31.26 -37.63
N GLY A 708 -59.08 -29.96 -37.44
CA GLY A 708 -59.76 -28.84 -38.09
C GLY A 708 -60.25 -27.79 -37.09
N TYR A 709 -60.47 -26.56 -37.56
CA TYR A 709 -61.09 -25.50 -36.75
C TYR A 709 -62.51 -25.91 -36.34
N SER A 710 -62.81 -25.85 -35.04
CA SER A 710 -64.09 -26.30 -34.45
C SER A 710 -64.49 -27.73 -34.84
N ALA A 711 -63.52 -28.63 -35.00
CA ALA A 711 -63.80 -30.05 -35.20
C ALA A 711 -64.17 -30.67 -33.83
N ASN A 712 -65.45 -31.03 -33.66
CA ASN A 712 -65.96 -31.66 -32.43
C ASN A 712 -66.53 -33.05 -32.74
N VAL A 713 -66.25 -34.00 -31.85
CA VAL A 713 -66.83 -35.35 -31.92
C VAL A 713 -68.32 -35.30 -31.54
N PRO A 714 -69.15 -36.24 -32.02
CA PRO A 714 -70.58 -36.21 -31.76
C PRO A 714 -70.99 -36.37 -30.28
N ASN A 715 -70.12 -36.94 -29.44
CA ASN A 715 -70.38 -37.13 -28.02
C ASN A 715 -69.18 -36.66 -27.21
N ASP A 716 -69.32 -35.53 -26.51
CA ASP A 716 -68.24 -34.97 -25.70
C ASP A 716 -67.82 -35.87 -24.51
N LEU A 717 -68.70 -36.79 -24.07
CA LEU A 717 -68.40 -37.82 -23.06
C LEU A 717 -68.03 -39.18 -23.67
N GLY A 718 -68.04 -39.28 -25.00
CA GLY A 718 -67.81 -40.53 -25.74
C GLY A 718 -66.33 -40.83 -25.90
N ASN A 719 -65.99 -42.10 -26.08
CA ASN A 719 -64.60 -42.54 -26.23
C ASN A 719 -64.34 -43.06 -27.66
N ASN A 720 -63.08 -43.02 -28.08
CA ASN A 720 -62.58 -43.62 -29.33
C ASN A 720 -63.24 -43.06 -30.61
N GLN A 721 -63.48 -41.75 -30.65
CA GLN A 721 -64.14 -41.08 -31.78
C GLN A 721 -63.11 -40.34 -32.64
N VAL A 722 -63.28 -40.36 -33.97
CA VAL A 722 -62.43 -39.62 -34.91
C VAL A 722 -63.29 -38.65 -35.73
N ARG A 723 -62.87 -37.38 -35.80
CA ARG A 723 -63.50 -36.31 -36.59
C ARG A 723 -62.44 -35.58 -37.43
N ILE A 724 -62.64 -35.48 -38.74
CA ILE A 724 -61.80 -34.62 -39.60
C ILE A 724 -62.70 -33.55 -40.20
N GLY A 725 -62.47 -32.30 -39.81
CA GLY A 725 -63.22 -31.13 -40.24
C GLY A 725 -64.56 -30.92 -39.52
N ASN A 726 -65.26 -29.87 -39.92
CA ASN A 726 -66.56 -29.47 -39.41
C ASN A 726 -67.61 -29.46 -40.55
N ALA A 727 -68.81 -28.95 -40.29
CA ALA A 727 -69.88 -28.88 -41.29
C ALA A 727 -69.58 -27.94 -42.47
N SER A 728 -68.59 -27.06 -42.35
CA SER A 728 -68.20 -26.09 -43.38
C SER A 728 -67.17 -26.64 -44.38
N ILE A 729 -66.73 -27.90 -44.26
CA ILE A 729 -65.80 -28.51 -45.22
C ILE A 729 -66.53 -28.81 -46.54
N THR A 730 -66.09 -28.15 -47.62
CA THR A 730 -66.70 -28.28 -48.96
C THR A 730 -66.01 -29.32 -49.86
N TYR A 731 -64.78 -29.73 -49.53
CA TYR A 731 -64.02 -30.76 -50.23
C TYR A 731 -63.07 -31.49 -49.26
N ALA A 732 -63.11 -32.83 -49.28
CA ALA A 732 -62.16 -33.69 -48.58
C ALA A 732 -61.67 -34.77 -49.56
N GLY A 733 -60.39 -34.71 -49.94
CA GLY A 733 -59.80 -35.62 -50.93
C GLY A 733 -58.72 -36.51 -50.33
N VAL A 734 -58.74 -37.80 -50.69
CA VAL A 734 -57.62 -38.74 -50.50
C VAL A 734 -57.25 -39.28 -51.88
N GLN A 735 -56.01 -39.05 -52.32
CA GLN A 735 -55.57 -39.37 -53.68
C GLN A 735 -55.55 -40.89 -53.97
N VAL A 736 -55.41 -41.71 -52.92
CA VAL A 736 -55.45 -43.18 -53.00
C VAL A 736 -56.67 -43.71 -52.27
N GLY A 737 -57.08 -44.94 -52.59
CA GLY A 737 -58.17 -45.60 -51.85
C GLY A 737 -57.83 -45.77 -50.36
N TRP A 738 -58.82 -45.52 -49.49
CA TRP A 738 -58.67 -45.76 -48.06
C TRP A 738 -58.69 -47.26 -47.78
N SER A 739 -57.57 -47.81 -47.31
CA SER A 739 -57.47 -49.22 -46.98
C SER A 739 -58.06 -49.49 -45.59
N ILE A 740 -58.94 -50.49 -45.47
CA ILE A 740 -59.45 -50.99 -44.19
C ILE A 740 -58.79 -52.34 -43.92
N THR A 741 -58.19 -52.50 -42.74
CA THR A 741 -57.50 -53.74 -42.37
C THR A 741 -58.49 -54.91 -42.28
N SER A 742 -58.15 -56.03 -42.91
CA SER A 742 -59.05 -57.19 -43.01
C SER A 742 -58.30 -58.53 -42.97
N ASP A 743 -57.09 -58.55 -42.42
CA ASP A 743 -56.22 -59.72 -42.30
C ASP A 743 -56.84 -60.78 -41.36
N SER A 744 -56.68 -62.06 -41.70
CA SER A 744 -57.30 -63.17 -40.95
C SER A 744 -56.86 -63.23 -39.49
N ARG A 745 -55.65 -62.77 -39.17
CA ARG A 745 -55.11 -62.74 -37.79
C ARG A 745 -55.87 -61.77 -36.88
N TRP A 746 -56.59 -60.80 -37.46
CA TRP A 746 -57.39 -59.82 -36.74
C TRP A 746 -58.86 -60.23 -36.63
N LYS A 747 -59.22 -61.44 -37.09
CA LYS A 747 -60.59 -61.95 -37.13
C LYS A 747 -60.70 -63.24 -36.32
N THR A 748 -61.83 -63.40 -35.64
CA THR A 748 -62.25 -64.64 -34.99
C THR A 748 -63.68 -64.99 -35.38
N ASN A 749 -64.10 -66.25 -35.20
CA ASN A 749 -65.44 -66.73 -35.53
C ASN A 749 -65.90 -66.38 -36.96
N VAL A 750 -65.03 -66.58 -37.96
CA VAL A 750 -65.33 -66.29 -39.37
C VAL A 750 -66.34 -67.31 -39.91
N GLN A 751 -67.57 -66.87 -40.16
CA GLN A 751 -68.67 -67.68 -40.71
C GLN A 751 -69.17 -67.12 -42.05
N LYS A 752 -69.90 -67.93 -42.82
CA LYS A 752 -70.55 -67.47 -44.06
C LYS A 752 -71.64 -66.44 -43.74
N SER A 753 -71.72 -65.36 -44.51
CA SER A 753 -72.73 -64.30 -44.31
C SER A 753 -74.16 -64.84 -44.39
N ASN A 754 -75.02 -64.46 -43.45
CA ASN A 754 -76.45 -64.71 -43.50
C ASN A 754 -77.19 -63.72 -44.43
N LEU A 755 -76.59 -62.56 -44.69
CA LEU A 755 -77.09 -61.55 -45.63
C LEU A 755 -76.66 -61.90 -47.07
N GLY A 756 -77.62 -61.95 -48.00
CA GLY A 756 -77.43 -62.35 -49.40
C GLY A 756 -78.48 -61.71 -50.33
N LEU A 757 -78.92 -62.43 -51.36
CA LEU A 757 -79.74 -61.89 -52.45
C LEU A 757 -81.07 -61.30 -51.99
N GLU A 758 -81.79 -61.99 -51.11
CA GLU A 758 -83.08 -61.50 -50.60
C GLU A 758 -82.94 -60.24 -49.74
N PHE A 759 -81.81 -60.10 -49.02
CA PHE A 759 -81.50 -58.87 -48.28
C PHE A 759 -81.23 -57.71 -49.25
N ILE A 760 -80.37 -57.90 -50.25
CA ILE A 760 -80.04 -56.85 -51.22
C ILE A 760 -81.27 -56.41 -52.02
N LYS A 761 -82.17 -57.34 -52.39
CA LYS A 761 -83.44 -57.02 -53.07
C LYS A 761 -84.38 -56.18 -52.22
N ALA A 762 -84.26 -56.24 -50.89
CA ALA A 762 -85.07 -55.46 -49.97
C ALA A 762 -84.49 -54.07 -49.65
N LEU A 763 -83.27 -53.75 -50.14
CA LEU A 763 -82.67 -52.44 -49.96
C LEU A 763 -83.26 -51.41 -50.94
N ASN A 764 -83.42 -50.17 -50.46
CA ASN A 764 -83.99 -49.04 -51.22
C ASN A 764 -82.91 -47.96 -51.47
N PRO A 765 -82.16 -48.00 -52.57
CA PRO A 765 -81.19 -46.95 -52.90
C PRO A 765 -81.90 -45.67 -53.33
N VAL A 766 -81.45 -44.52 -52.82
CA VAL A 766 -82.02 -43.19 -53.07
C VAL A 766 -80.96 -42.19 -53.53
N SER A 767 -81.37 -41.16 -54.26
CA SER A 767 -80.57 -39.96 -54.53
C SER A 767 -81.12 -38.77 -53.75
N TYR A 768 -80.25 -37.94 -53.17
CA TYR A 768 -80.65 -36.82 -52.33
C TYR A 768 -79.69 -35.63 -52.44
N TYR A 769 -80.15 -34.47 -51.97
CA TYR A 769 -79.33 -33.31 -51.66
C TYR A 769 -79.22 -33.17 -50.14
N ARG A 770 -78.09 -32.66 -49.66
CA ARG A 770 -77.98 -32.29 -48.25
C ARG A 770 -78.75 -31.00 -47.99
N LYS A 771 -79.21 -30.80 -46.75
CA LYS A 771 -80.04 -29.63 -46.38
C LYS A 771 -79.27 -28.31 -46.26
N ASP A 772 -77.94 -28.36 -46.22
CA ASP A 772 -77.06 -27.21 -46.07
C ASP A 772 -76.89 -26.38 -47.35
N VAL A 773 -77.26 -26.92 -48.51
CA VAL A 773 -77.28 -26.18 -49.79
C VAL A 773 -78.60 -25.43 -50.03
N GLU A 774 -79.57 -25.57 -49.13
CA GLU A 774 -80.88 -24.93 -49.22
C GLU A 774 -80.87 -23.60 -48.43
N ILE A 775 -81.06 -22.48 -49.13
CA ILE A 775 -81.35 -21.19 -48.50
C ILE A 775 -82.85 -21.18 -48.21
N ARG A 776 -83.22 -21.16 -46.92
CA ARG A 776 -84.61 -21.19 -46.48
C ARG A 776 -85.03 -19.85 -45.86
N ASN A 777 -86.30 -19.46 -46.04
CA ASN A 777 -86.87 -18.26 -45.39
C ASN A 777 -87.19 -18.52 -43.90
N GLU A 778 -87.63 -17.49 -43.17
CA GLU A 778 -88.05 -17.59 -41.75
C GLU A 778 -89.20 -18.60 -41.50
N LYS A 779 -89.93 -19.00 -42.56
CA LYS A 779 -90.98 -20.04 -42.53
C LYS A 779 -90.47 -21.42 -42.94
N ASN A 780 -89.16 -21.58 -43.10
CA ASN A 780 -88.48 -22.81 -43.46
C ASN A 780 -88.78 -23.31 -44.89
N GLU A 781 -89.25 -22.44 -45.79
CA GLU A 781 -89.49 -22.74 -47.20
C GLU A 781 -88.20 -22.50 -48.02
N ILE A 782 -87.89 -23.37 -48.99
CA ILE A 782 -86.67 -23.28 -49.81
C ILE A 782 -86.82 -22.11 -50.79
N LEU A 783 -85.93 -21.12 -50.69
CA LEU A 783 -85.86 -19.94 -51.55
C LEU A 783 -84.92 -20.16 -52.74
N GLU A 784 -83.74 -20.75 -52.50
CA GLU A 784 -82.72 -20.98 -53.52
C GLU A 784 -81.83 -22.16 -53.12
N THR A 785 -81.36 -22.95 -54.09
CA THR A 785 -80.40 -24.03 -53.88
C THR A 785 -79.13 -23.74 -54.68
N SER A 786 -78.05 -23.29 -54.02
CA SER A 786 -76.80 -22.93 -54.70
C SER A 786 -75.76 -24.05 -54.57
N ASN A 787 -75.10 -24.43 -55.68
CA ASN A 787 -74.05 -25.46 -55.73
C ASN A 787 -74.44 -26.87 -55.17
N ALA A 788 -75.72 -27.26 -55.27
CA ALA A 788 -76.17 -28.58 -54.85
C ALA A 788 -75.53 -29.71 -55.66
N LYS A 789 -74.92 -30.67 -54.99
CA LYS A 789 -74.40 -31.91 -55.60
C LYS A 789 -75.37 -33.05 -55.31
N THR A 790 -75.80 -33.79 -56.34
CA THR A 790 -76.60 -35.00 -56.16
C THR A 790 -75.74 -36.09 -55.52
N GLU A 791 -76.11 -36.53 -54.32
CA GLU A 791 -75.49 -37.66 -53.63
C GLU A 791 -76.38 -38.91 -53.79
N TYR A 792 -75.78 -40.11 -53.79
CA TYR A 792 -76.48 -41.40 -53.88
C TYR A 792 -76.17 -42.23 -52.64
N GLY A 793 -77.17 -42.89 -52.07
CA GLY A 793 -76.98 -43.70 -50.87
C GLY A 793 -78.25 -44.38 -50.37
N PHE A 794 -78.30 -44.65 -49.06
CA PHE A 794 -79.46 -45.24 -48.38
C PHE A 794 -79.93 -44.34 -47.24
N ILE A 795 -81.24 -44.37 -46.95
CA ILE A 795 -81.77 -43.78 -45.72
C ILE A 795 -81.45 -44.75 -44.58
N ALA A 796 -80.66 -44.29 -43.61
CA ALA A 796 -80.09 -45.15 -42.58
C ALA A 796 -81.15 -45.84 -41.69
N GLN A 797 -82.27 -45.17 -41.43
CA GLN A 797 -83.41 -45.69 -40.66
C GLN A 797 -84.13 -46.82 -41.41
N GLU A 798 -84.29 -46.67 -42.72
CA GLU A 798 -84.86 -47.73 -43.58
C GLU A 798 -83.91 -48.93 -43.62
N LEU A 799 -82.61 -48.67 -43.76
CA LEU A 799 -81.58 -49.71 -43.76
C LEU A 799 -81.54 -50.49 -42.44
N GLU A 800 -81.66 -49.83 -41.28
CA GLU A 800 -81.77 -50.51 -39.97
C GLU A 800 -82.98 -51.44 -39.92
N THR A 801 -84.14 -50.96 -40.37
CA THR A 801 -85.38 -51.76 -40.39
C THR A 801 -85.21 -53.02 -41.25
N THR A 802 -84.59 -52.87 -42.42
CA THR A 802 -84.31 -54.00 -43.30
C THR A 802 -83.28 -54.96 -42.69
N LEU A 803 -82.20 -54.46 -42.08
CA LEU A 803 -81.20 -55.31 -41.39
C LEU A 803 -81.84 -56.15 -40.28
N ASN A 804 -82.73 -55.55 -39.48
CA ASN A 804 -83.45 -56.24 -38.42
C ASN A 804 -84.36 -57.35 -38.98
N LYS A 805 -85.07 -57.10 -40.09
CA LYS A 805 -85.92 -58.10 -40.76
C LYS A 805 -85.15 -59.36 -41.19
N PHE A 806 -83.89 -59.19 -41.62
CA PHE A 806 -83.03 -60.30 -42.05
C PHE A 806 -82.13 -60.85 -40.92
N GLY A 807 -82.45 -60.56 -39.65
CA GLY A 807 -81.78 -61.14 -38.49
C GLY A 807 -80.43 -60.52 -38.15
N ALA A 808 -80.03 -59.43 -38.81
CA ALA A 808 -78.80 -58.69 -38.52
C ALA A 808 -79.06 -57.56 -37.50
N VAL A 809 -79.65 -57.90 -36.35
CA VAL A 809 -80.09 -56.91 -35.34
C VAL A 809 -78.91 -56.23 -34.63
N ASN A 810 -77.81 -56.95 -34.41
CA ASN A 810 -76.59 -56.42 -33.81
C ASN A 810 -75.47 -56.39 -34.86
N ASN A 811 -75.46 -55.36 -35.70
CA ASN A 811 -74.55 -55.21 -36.83
C ASN A 811 -73.71 -53.92 -36.72
N GLY A 812 -72.57 -53.89 -37.40
CA GLY A 812 -71.70 -52.71 -37.47
C GLY A 812 -72.04 -51.71 -38.59
N ILE A 813 -73.05 -51.99 -39.42
CA ILE A 813 -73.37 -51.21 -40.63
C ILE A 813 -74.07 -49.89 -40.27
N ILE A 814 -74.94 -49.91 -39.25
CA ILE A 814 -75.62 -48.72 -38.72
C ILE A 814 -75.02 -48.33 -37.38
N SER A 815 -74.77 -47.03 -37.21
CA SER A 815 -74.41 -46.44 -35.93
C SER A 815 -75.34 -45.28 -35.61
N LYS A 816 -75.64 -45.05 -34.33
CA LYS A 816 -76.39 -43.88 -33.85
C LYS A 816 -75.49 -43.07 -32.93
N ASP A 817 -75.48 -41.75 -33.10
CA ASP A 817 -74.85 -40.86 -32.13
C ASP A 817 -75.82 -40.50 -30.99
N ASN A 818 -75.34 -39.74 -30.00
CA ASN A 818 -76.12 -39.34 -28.85
C ASN A 818 -77.23 -38.32 -29.16
N ALA A 819 -77.14 -37.62 -30.29
CA ALA A 819 -78.20 -36.75 -30.79
C ALA A 819 -79.27 -37.55 -31.57
N GLY A 820 -79.11 -38.87 -31.67
CA GLY A 820 -80.01 -39.75 -32.41
C GLY A 820 -79.78 -39.71 -33.93
N MET A 821 -78.67 -39.15 -34.40
CA MET A 821 -78.31 -39.13 -35.82
C MET A 821 -77.73 -40.48 -36.24
N TYR A 822 -78.16 -40.96 -37.41
CA TYR A 822 -77.76 -42.24 -37.95
C TYR A 822 -76.59 -42.09 -38.93
N GLY A 823 -75.64 -43.01 -38.86
CA GLY A 823 -74.54 -43.17 -39.80
C GLY A 823 -74.56 -44.55 -40.45
N VAL A 824 -74.07 -44.63 -41.70
CA VAL A 824 -74.01 -45.86 -42.50
C VAL A 824 -72.57 -46.16 -42.89
N ARG A 825 -72.10 -47.39 -42.61
CA ARG A 825 -70.84 -47.93 -43.14
C ARG A 825 -71.06 -48.63 -44.47
N TYR A 826 -71.10 -47.84 -45.55
CA TYR A 826 -71.37 -48.35 -46.90
C TYR A 826 -70.41 -49.48 -47.33
N ASN A 827 -69.15 -49.46 -46.87
CA ASN A 827 -68.17 -50.47 -47.21
C ASN A 827 -68.56 -51.88 -46.74
N ASP A 828 -69.32 -51.98 -45.64
CA ASP A 828 -69.73 -53.27 -45.06
C ASP A 828 -70.87 -53.93 -45.86
N LEU A 829 -71.52 -53.19 -46.77
CA LEU A 829 -72.52 -53.74 -47.70
C LEU A 829 -71.88 -54.51 -48.87
N MET A 830 -70.58 -54.37 -49.11
CA MET A 830 -69.90 -55.06 -50.22
C MET A 830 -69.97 -56.58 -50.09
N ALA A 831 -69.76 -57.14 -48.90
CA ALA A 831 -69.78 -58.59 -48.71
C ALA A 831 -71.18 -59.21 -48.92
N PRO A 832 -72.28 -58.64 -48.37
CA PRO A 832 -73.64 -59.04 -48.73
C PRO A 832 -73.94 -58.92 -50.23
N MET A 833 -73.46 -57.87 -50.90
CA MET A 833 -73.61 -57.70 -52.35
C MET A 833 -72.89 -58.82 -53.12
N VAL A 834 -71.67 -59.17 -52.76
CA VAL A 834 -70.92 -60.28 -53.38
C VAL A 834 -71.67 -61.60 -53.18
N LYS A 835 -72.18 -61.88 -51.97
CA LYS A 835 -72.97 -63.10 -51.71
C LYS A 835 -74.27 -63.12 -52.51
N ALA A 836 -74.96 -61.99 -52.63
CA ALA A 836 -76.15 -61.86 -53.46
C ALA A 836 -75.87 -62.19 -54.93
N ILE A 837 -74.75 -61.69 -55.47
CA ILE A 837 -74.32 -61.99 -56.84
C ILE A 837 -74.00 -63.49 -56.99
N GLN A 838 -73.33 -64.11 -56.02
CA GLN A 838 -73.05 -65.56 -56.03
C GLN A 838 -74.34 -66.40 -56.00
N GLU A 839 -75.29 -66.06 -55.12
CA GLU A 839 -76.58 -66.74 -55.03
C GLU A 839 -77.41 -66.55 -56.31
N GLN A 840 -77.40 -65.34 -56.88
CA GLN A 840 -78.04 -65.05 -58.15
C GLN A 840 -77.42 -65.86 -59.30
N GLN A 841 -76.09 -65.98 -59.34
CA GLN A 841 -75.38 -66.76 -60.35
C GLN A 841 -75.74 -68.25 -60.28
N ILE A 842 -75.86 -68.83 -59.06
CA ILE A 842 -76.31 -70.22 -58.88
C ILE A 842 -77.73 -70.40 -59.43
N ILE A 843 -78.63 -69.43 -59.20
CA ILE A 843 -79.99 -69.48 -59.73
C ILE A 843 -79.97 -69.43 -61.27
N ILE A 844 -79.15 -68.55 -61.85
CA ILE A 844 -78.98 -68.42 -63.31
C ILE A 844 -78.44 -69.73 -63.90
N GLU A 845 -77.40 -70.32 -63.31
CA GLU A 845 -76.83 -71.60 -63.78
C GLU A 845 -77.84 -72.74 -63.68
N LYS A 846 -78.61 -72.80 -62.59
CA LYS A 846 -79.68 -73.79 -62.44
C LYS A 846 -80.80 -73.57 -63.46
N GLN A 847 -81.17 -72.31 -63.73
CA GLN A 847 -82.13 -71.98 -64.77
C GLN A 847 -81.61 -72.39 -66.15
N ASN A 848 -80.35 -72.08 -66.48
CA ASN A 848 -79.72 -72.48 -67.73
C ASN A 848 -79.62 -74.01 -67.89
N SER A 849 -79.24 -74.75 -66.84
CA SER A 849 -79.22 -76.22 -66.88
C SER A 849 -80.63 -76.80 -67.03
N THR A 850 -81.63 -76.19 -66.41
CA THR A 850 -83.04 -76.60 -66.59
C THR A 850 -83.49 -76.30 -68.02
N ILE A 851 -83.09 -75.16 -68.59
CA ILE A 851 -83.34 -74.81 -69.99
C ILE A 851 -82.64 -75.81 -70.93
N GLU A 852 -81.39 -76.18 -70.70
CA GLU A 852 -80.70 -77.23 -71.47
C GLU A 852 -81.38 -78.60 -71.36
N ALA A 853 -81.82 -78.99 -70.16
CA ALA A 853 -82.56 -80.23 -69.95
C ALA A 853 -83.93 -80.20 -70.62
N LEU A 854 -84.61 -79.05 -70.63
CA LEU A 854 -85.86 -78.83 -71.35
C LEU A 854 -85.63 -78.85 -72.86
N ILE A 855 -84.54 -78.26 -73.38
CA ILE A 855 -84.14 -78.32 -74.79
C ILE A 855 -83.88 -79.78 -75.19
N LYS A 856 -83.09 -80.54 -74.42
CA LYS A 856 -82.88 -81.99 -74.65
C LYS A 856 -84.18 -82.79 -74.61
N ARG A 857 -85.09 -82.46 -73.70
CA ARG A 857 -86.40 -83.14 -73.61
C ARG A 857 -87.31 -82.77 -74.79
N LEU A 858 -87.22 -81.55 -75.29
CA LEU A 858 -87.87 -81.11 -76.54
C LEU A 858 -87.30 -81.87 -77.73
N GLU A 859 -85.98 -81.97 -77.88
CA GLU A 859 -85.33 -82.74 -78.95
C GLU A 859 -85.75 -84.23 -78.94
N VAL A 860 -85.92 -84.83 -77.75
CA VAL A 860 -86.43 -86.20 -77.59
C VAL A 860 -87.93 -86.31 -77.95
N LEU A 861 -88.73 -85.31 -77.62
CA LEU A 861 -90.15 -85.24 -77.99
C LEU A 861 -90.35 -85.00 -79.49
N GLU A 862 -89.58 -84.12 -80.10
CA GLU A 862 -89.55 -83.88 -81.55
C GLU A 862 -89.12 -85.14 -82.31
N ASN A 863 -88.11 -85.88 -81.82
CA ASN A 863 -87.74 -87.19 -82.36
C ASN A 863 -88.86 -88.25 -82.20
N LYS A 864 -89.62 -88.23 -81.10
CA LYS A 864 -90.79 -89.10 -80.93
C LYS A 864 -91.94 -88.75 -81.88
N PHE A 865 -92.18 -87.46 -82.14
CA PHE A 865 -93.18 -87.01 -83.11
C PHE A 865 -92.75 -87.30 -84.56
N SER A 866 -91.46 -87.25 -84.86
CA SER A 866 -90.90 -87.68 -86.16
C SER A 866 -91.10 -89.19 -86.39
N ASN A 867 -90.92 -90.01 -85.36
CA ASN A 867 -91.11 -91.47 -85.41
C ASN A 867 -92.59 -91.94 -85.34
N GLN A 868 -93.55 -91.04 -85.14
CA GLN A 868 -94.99 -91.34 -85.30
C GLN A 868 -95.53 -90.97 -86.70
N LYS A 869 -94.67 -90.46 -87.59
CA LYS A 869 -94.97 -90.18 -89.02
C LYS A 869 -94.32 -91.17 -90.00
N LYS A 870 -93.80 -92.30 -89.51
CA LYS A 870 -93.45 -93.50 -90.27
C LYS A 870 -94.04 -94.71 -89.56
#